data_AF-A0A1S9PKX9-F1
#
_entry.id   AF-A0A1S9PKX9-F1
#
_cell.length_a   1.000
_cell.length_b   1.000
_cell.length_c   1.000
_cell.angle_alpha   90.00
_cell.angle_beta   90.00
_cell.angle_gamma   90.00
#
_symmetry.space_group_name_H-M   'P 1'
#
loop_
_entity.id
_entity.type
_entity.pdbx_description
1 polymer ?
#
loop_
_entity_poly.entity_id
_entity_poly.type
_entity_poly.pdbx_seq_one_letter_code
_entity_poly.pdbx_strand_id
1 'polypeptide(L)'
;MSIKVAIRHFTSYKYDKHITLSPQVIRLRPAAHSRTMIKGYSLKILPEKHFINWQQDPFGNYLARIVFPEKVNEFVIDVEVIADMVVINPFDFFVEEYAVHYPFEYDEALQKNLVPYLEVTEKGPLLMELTEKASDLLRKDSITQDFLVKLNQMLYREISYNIRMEPGIQSCEETLTLKSGSCRDTAWLFVQLLRHFGLAARFASGYLVQLRPDIKSLDGPSGPEQDFTDLHAWTEVYLPGAGWVGLDPTSGLFAGEGHIPLACTPDAQSAAPISGMAEPAETEFHFENTITRIEEKPRVTKPFSDEQWDDIMALGDRVDEEFAANGVRLTMGGEPTFVSVDNNEAPEWNSAADGEHKRRLSNILFHKLKDEYGSGALMQYGQGKWYPGEPLPRWKLACYWRKDGIALWNNDALMADLSKDYGLTAKNAKKFMRTLATELHVDSKNINPTHEDPFYFLWEETKTPVNVDPLKVDLKSSLERQKLAELLNTGLNEPVGFVVPIRWDWDKNNWQSCKWSFRREHLFLVPGNSPVGLRLPLDSVQHTDPNELEELPERDLFADVDALPEGEELIPKTGARFNNSKVIFKTALVVEVRQGKLFVFFPPTSYFEHYLFLVNAVERTAEKLKMPVLIEGYDPPSDKRVTKMMITPDPGVIEVNIHPAASWRELAHNYDILYKKAAESKLATEKFNIDGRHTGTGGGNHVTLGGQVPADSPLLRRPDILRSFITFWQHHPCLSYLFSTQFIGPTSQAPRVDEGRVETLYELEIAFQQIPEYNENEMPFWLVDRIFRHFLTDITGNTHRSEFCIDKLYSPDSSSGRLGILEFRGFDMPPHYRMSMVQFLLIRTLLAWFWKTPYNHKLVRWGTELHDRFLLPHYCYKDMVEVVDSLRNAGYGFDISWFEPFFSFRFPFLGELQVDDINIEIKMAIEPWHVLGEEMSSTGTARFVDSSLERIQVKITGLTDSRYTFLCNGLKIPLKSTGVQGEYIAGVRYRAWQPPSALHPTIGIDTPLVFDLFDTWTQKSVAACQYHVSHPGGRSYDTFPVNSYEAEARIISRFFDFGHSVNLVEPAVAQQTAGGRFVTKMNILPQYVITNEVVSPDYPYTMDLRRYKNAKNL
;
A
#
# COMPACT_ATOMS: atom_id res chain seq x y z
N MET A 1 13.29 7.86 -5.35
CA MET A 1 13.04 9.23 -5.84
C MET A 1 13.72 10.19 -4.91
N SER A 2 14.76 10.87 -5.38
CA SER A 2 15.55 11.73 -4.51
C SER A 2 14.98 13.14 -4.42
N ILE A 3 15.17 13.79 -3.27
CA ILE A 3 14.89 15.21 -3.07
C ILE A 3 16.21 15.94 -3.17
N LYS A 4 16.32 16.88 -4.11
CA LYS A 4 17.53 17.71 -4.22
C LYS A 4 17.39 18.92 -3.31
N VAL A 5 18.35 19.12 -2.42
CA VAL A 5 18.34 20.22 -1.45
C VAL A 5 19.55 21.13 -1.63
N ALA A 6 19.35 22.43 -1.44
CA ALA A 6 20.41 23.41 -1.22
C ALA A 6 20.52 23.65 0.29
N ILE A 7 21.70 23.41 0.84
CA ILE A 7 22.08 23.78 2.19
C ILE A 7 22.94 25.02 2.08
N ARG A 8 22.58 26.09 2.78
CA ARG A 8 23.43 27.28 2.88
C ARG A 8 23.84 27.48 4.33
N HIS A 9 25.15 27.50 4.54
CA HIS A 9 25.79 27.84 5.81
C HIS A 9 26.40 29.23 5.71
N PHE A 10 25.90 30.15 6.53
CA PHE A 10 26.37 31.52 6.58
C PHE A 10 26.89 31.84 7.97
N THR A 11 28.16 32.23 8.05
CA THR A 11 28.79 32.72 9.28
C THR A 11 29.43 34.08 9.01
N SER A 12 29.16 35.05 9.88
CA SER A 12 29.73 36.40 9.82
C SER A 12 30.27 36.83 11.18
N TYR A 13 31.52 37.28 11.19
CA TYR A 13 32.16 37.95 12.32
C TYR A 13 32.39 39.41 11.93
N LYS A 14 31.83 40.35 12.68
CA LYS A 14 32.15 41.78 12.54
C LYS A 14 32.92 42.24 13.75
N TYR A 15 34.04 42.90 13.51
CA TYR A 15 34.95 43.36 14.54
C TYR A 15 34.78 44.87 14.75
N ASP A 16 34.83 45.32 16.00
CA ASP A 16 34.79 46.74 16.37
C ASP A 16 35.94 47.57 15.80
N LYS A 17 37.02 46.90 15.39
CA LYS A 17 38.23 47.49 14.79
C LYS A 17 38.84 46.56 13.74
N HIS A 18 39.78 47.10 12.95
CA HIS A 18 40.59 46.27 12.05
C HIS A 18 41.58 45.41 12.84
N ILE A 19 41.48 44.10 12.68
CA ILE A 19 42.29 43.10 13.38
C ILE A 19 43.14 42.26 12.43
N THR A 20 44.23 41.71 12.97
CA THR A 20 44.96 40.63 12.28
C THR A 20 44.29 39.29 12.57
N LEU A 21 43.96 38.53 11.52
CA LEU A 21 43.59 37.12 11.64
C LEU A 21 44.81 36.23 11.39
N SER A 22 45.04 35.24 12.26
CA SER A 22 45.96 34.16 11.92
C SER A 22 45.41 33.36 10.74
N PRO A 23 46.18 32.44 10.14
CA PRO A 23 45.64 31.49 9.20
C PRO A 23 44.39 30.81 9.77
N GLN A 24 43.28 30.92 9.05
CA GLN A 24 42.01 30.29 9.39
C GLN A 24 41.91 28.97 8.63
N VAL A 25 41.30 27.96 9.23
CA VAL A 25 41.03 26.66 8.60
C VAL A 25 39.54 26.41 8.63
N ILE A 26 38.96 26.21 7.45
CA ILE A 26 37.52 25.97 7.25
C ILE A 26 37.34 24.52 6.79
N ARG A 27 36.49 23.77 7.49
CA ARG A 27 36.17 22.35 7.27
C ARG A 27 34.72 22.14 6.85
N LEU A 28 34.18 23.05 6.05
CA LEU A 28 32.76 23.06 5.66
C LEU A 28 32.49 22.40 4.30
N ARG A 29 33.46 21.66 3.75
CA ARG A 29 33.30 20.90 2.52
C ARG A 29 32.96 19.44 2.87
N PRO A 30 31.89 18.84 2.31
CA PRO A 30 31.55 17.44 2.52
C PRO A 30 32.72 16.49 2.26
N ALA A 31 32.86 15.49 3.13
CA ALA A 31 33.90 14.48 3.03
C ALA A 31 33.70 13.58 1.80
N ALA A 32 34.79 13.11 1.21
CA ALA A 32 34.77 12.28 0.00
C ALA A 32 34.01 10.95 0.17
N HIS A 33 33.89 10.46 1.40
CA HIS A 33 33.21 9.22 1.76
C HIS A 33 31.76 9.44 2.21
N SER A 34 31.20 10.64 2.00
CA SER A 34 29.78 10.88 2.28
C SER A 34 28.93 9.92 1.43
N ARG A 35 27.97 9.24 2.08
CA ARG A 35 27.03 8.36 1.39
C ARG A 35 25.98 9.16 0.62
N THR A 36 25.69 10.39 1.07
CA THR A 36 24.80 11.33 0.40
C THR A 36 25.53 11.97 -0.78
N MET A 37 24.97 11.88 -1.98
CA MET A 37 25.63 12.34 -3.19
C MET A 37 25.66 13.87 -3.24
N ILE A 38 26.86 14.46 -3.28
CA ILE A 38 27.05 15.91 -3.36
C ILE A 38 27.20 16.32 -4.82
N LYS A 39 26.23 17.08 -5.34
CA LYS A 39 26.18 17.54 -6.73
C LYS A 39 26.90 18.89 -6.92
N GLY A 40 26.98 19.70 -5.87
CA GLY A 40 27.59 21.02 -5.92
C GLY A 40 28.12 21.48 -4.58
N TYR A 41 29.20 22.26 -4.61
CA TYR A 41 29.80 22.92 -3.46
C TYR A 41 30.32 24.29 -3.87
N SER A 42 30.00 25.32 -3.11
CA SER A 42 30.59 26.65 -3.26
C SER A 42 31.07 27.19 -1.91
N LEU A 43 32.14 27.98 -1.94
CA LEU A 43 32.72 28.66 -0.79
C LEU A 43 33.03 30.10 -1.18
N LYS A 44 32.35 31.05 -0.56
CA LYS A 44 32.61 32.47 -0.70
C LYS A 44 33.11 33.02 0.63
N ILE A 45 34.17 33.82 0.55
CA ILE A 45 34.82 34.42 1.73
C ILE A 45 34.94 35.92 1.53
N LEU A 46 34.60 36.67 2.58
CA LEU A 46 34.92 38.10 2.68
C LEU A 46 35.90 38.34 3.84
N PRO A 47 36.86 39.27 3.68
CA PRO A 47 37.09 40.12 2.51
C PRO A 47 37.68 39.38 1.31
N GLU A 48 37.41 39.85 0.09
CA GLU A 48 37.80 39.16 -1.17
C GLU A 48 39.33 39.04 -1.34
N LYS A 49 40.11 39.95 -0.74
CA LYS A 49 41.58 39.88 -0.70
C LYS A 49 42.06 38.88 0.35
N HIS A 50 42.20 37.62 -0.05
CA HIS A 50 42.81 36.57 0.77
C HIS A 50 43.56 35.56 -0.09
N PHE A 51 44.41 34.75 0.54
CA PHE A 51 44.97 33.55 -0.07
C PHE A 51 44.23 32.32 0.46
N ILE A 52 43.81 31.43 -0.45
CA ILE A 52 43.21 30.14 -0.12
C ILE A 52 44.13 29.01 -0.57
N ASN A 53 44.38 28.06 0.32
CA ASN A 53 45.08 26.81 0.01
C ASN A 53 44.23 25.61 0.45
N TRP A 54 43.89 24.74 -0.49
CA TRP A 54 43.18 23.49 -0.20
C TRP A 54 44.19 22.40 0.16
N GLN A 55 43.92 21.69 1.26
CA GLN A 55 44.75 20.59 1.74
C GLN A 55 43.88 19.47 2.32
N GLN A 56 44.49 18.31 2.54
CA GLN A 56 43.91 17.23 3.32
C GLN A 56 44.70 17.03 4.61
N ASP A 57 44.01 16.72 5.70
CA ASP A 57 44.66 16.27 6.93
C ASP A 57 45.03 14.77 6.86
N PRO A 58 45.79 14.22 7.83
CA PRO A 58 46.14 12.80 7.86
C PRO A 58 44.93 11.83 7.92
N PHE A 59 43.72 12.35 8.20
CA PHE A 59 42.49 11.58 8.28
C PHE A 59 41.64 11.69 7.00
N GLY A 60 42.11 12.45 6.00
CA GLY A 60 41.48 12.61 4.70
C GLY A 60 40.42 13.72 4.64
N ASN A 61 40.29 14.56 5.67
CA ASN A 61 39.32 15.66 5.69
C ASN A 61 39.78 16.82 4.80
N TYR A 62 38.84 17.47 4.11
CA TYR A 62 39.14 18.65 3.29
C TYR A 62 39.27 19.91 4.14
N LEU A 63 40.37 20.63 3.98
CA LEU A 63 40.65 21.87 4.71
C LEU A 63 40.89 23.01 3.73
N ALA A 64 40.12 24.09 3.85
CA ALA A 64 40.44 25.37 3.21
C ALA A 64 41.21 26.24 4.20
N ARG A 65 42.52 26.43 3.95
CA ARG A 65 43.38 27.29 4.76
C ARG A 65 43.42 28.69 4.17
N ILE A 66 42.90 29.67 4.90
CA ILE A 66 42.74 31.05 4.49
C ILE A 66 43.75 31.94 5.20
N VAL A 67 44.43 32.82 4.47
CA VAL A 67 45.37 33.80 5.02
C VAL A 67 45.02 35.19 4.50
N PHE A 68 44.81 36.12 5.41
CA PHE A 68 44.56 37.52 5.09
C PHE A 68 45.87 38.31 5.14
N PRO A 69 46.29 38.98 4.05
CA PRO A 69 47.51 39.80 4.04
C PRO A 69 47.32 41.16 4.73
N GLU A 70 46.09 41.66 4.79
CA GLU A 70 45.71 42.95 5.37
C GLU A 70 44.86 42.71 6.63
N LYS A 71 44.81 43.71 7.52
CA LYS A 71 43.88 43.66 8.67
C LYS A 71 42.44 43.71 8.17
N VAL A 72 41.55 42.98 8.84
CA VAL A 72 40.13 42.88 8.45
C VAL A 72 39.23 43.42 9.56
N ASN A 73 38.09 43.98 9.20
CA ASN A 73 37.03 44.41 10.11
C ASN A 73 35.77 43.53 10.02
N GLU A 74 35.72 42.63 9.05
CA GLU A 74 34.71 41.59 8.91
C GLU A 74 35.36 40.29 8.42
N PHE A 75 34.77 39.15 8.76
CA PHE A 75 35.12 37.86 8.21
C PHE A 75 33.82 37.08 7.95
N VAL A 76 33.53 36.83 6.68
CA VAL A 76 32.30 36.13 6.27
C VAL A 76 32.66 34.84 5.57
N ILE A 77 31.95 33.77 5.91
CA ILE A 77 32.01 32.46 5.28
C ILE A 77 30.60 32.13 4.82
N ASP A 78 30.41 32.00 3.51
CA ASP A 78 29.14 31.64 2.88
C ASP A 78 29.37 30.39 2.04
N VAL A 79 28.79 29.27 2.50
CA VAL A 79 28.96 27.94 1.89
C VAL A 79 27.61 27.47 1.41
N GLU A 80 27.57 26.99 0.16
CA GLU A 80 26.40 26.31 -0.39
C GLU A 80 26.75 24.88 -0.78
N VAL A 81 25.90 23.92 -0.39
CA VAL A 81 26.01 22.51 -0.73
C VAL A 81 24.72 22.07 -1.42
N ILE A 82 24.84 21.50 -2.61
CA ILE A 82 23.72 20.85 -3.30
C ILE A 82 23.85 19.34 -3.07
N ALA A 83 22.90 18.76 -2.34
CA ALA A 83 22.90 17.35 -1.96
C ALA A 83 21.67 16.62 -2.50
N ASP A 84 21.85 15.35 -2.82
CA ASP A 84 20.78 14.46 -3.28
C ASP A 84 20.32 13.58 -2.11
N MET A 85 19.15 13.89 -1.55
CA MET A 85 18.59 13.19 -0.39
C MET A 85 17.90 11.91 -0.87
N VAL A 86 18.72 10.87 -1.05
CA VAL A 86 18.33 9.51 -1.36
C VAL A 86 18.23 8.74 -0.05
N VAL A 87 17.16 7.95 0.15
CA VAL A 87 17.00 7.18 1.38
C VAL A 87 18.11 6.15 1.53
N ILE A 88 18.75 6.14 2.69
CA ILE A 88 19.84 5.22 2.99
C ILE A 88 19.43 4.30 4.13
N ASN A 89 19.49 2.98 3.90
CA ASN A 89 19.38 2.03 5.01
C ASN A 89 20.68 2.07 5.84
N PRO A 90 20.61 2.51 7.11
CA PRO A 90 21.79 2.60 7.95
C PRO A 90 22.33 1.24 8.41
N PHE A 91 21.54 0.17 8.27
CA PHE A 91 21.90 -1.22 8.62
C PHE A 91 22.36 -2.05 7.41
N ASP A 92 22.58 -1.41 6.27
CA ASP A 92 22.97 -2.08 5.03
C ASP A 92 24.49 -2.18 4.90
N PHE A 93 25.07 -3.06 5.71
CA PHE A 93 26.51 -3.37 5.71
C PHE A 93 26.75 -4.80 6.17
N PHE A 94 27.91 -5.35 5.81
CA PHE A 94 28.35 -6.67 6.24
C PHE A 94 29.48 -6.53 7.24
N VAL A 95 29.53 -7.41 8.24
CA VAL A 95 30.66 -7.52 9.16
C VAL A 95 31.40 -8.82 8.90
N GLU A 96 32.71 -8.84 9.14
CA GLU A 96 33.50 -10.07 9.08
C GLU A 96 32.96 -11.11 10.07
N GLU A 97 33.09 -12.39 9.72
CA GLU A 97 32.51 -13.51 10.50
C GLU A 97 32.94 -13.49 11.98
N TYR A 98 34.20 -13.14 12.25
CA TYR A 98 34.75 -13.05 13.61
C TYR A 98 34.22 -11.85 14.41
N ALA A 99 33.61 -10.86 13.76
CA ALA A 99 33.10 -9.63 14.37
C ALA A 99 31.56 -9.58 14.43
N VAL A 100 30.86 -10.64 14.00
CA VAL A 100 29.39 -10.75 14.08
C VAL A 100 28.91 -10.67 15.52
N HIS A 101 29.64 -11.29 16.45
CA HIS A 101 29.33 -11.27 17.87
C HIS A 101 30.39 -10.50 18.65
N TYR A 102 29.96 -9.65 19.57
CA TYR A 102 30.84 -8.92 20.48
C TYR A 102 30.92 -9.64 21.84
N PRO A 103 32.09 -9.71 22.50
CA PRO A 103 33.37 -9.07 22.14
C PRO A 103 34.15 -9.80 21.03
N PHE A 104 34.83 -9.02 20.18
CA PHE A 104 35.78 -9.50 19.17
C PHE A 104 37.10 -8.74 19.26
N GLU A 105 38.16 -9.28 18.67
CA GLU A 105 39.46 -8.62 18.54
C GLU A 105 39.73 -8.24 17.08
N TYR A 106 40.31 -7.06 16.85
CA TYR A 106 40.74 -6.65 15.52
C TYR A 106 41.96 -7.47 15.07
N ASP A 107 42.04 -7.77 13.77
CA ASP A 107 43.28 -8.27 13.17
C ASP A 107 44.47 -7.35 13.49
N GLU A 108 45.65 -7.92 13.77
CA GLU A 108 46.82 -7.17 14.26
C GLU A 108 47.24 -6.03 13.32
N ALA A 109 47.20 -6.26 12.01
CA ALA A 109 47.60 -5.25 11.03
C ALA A 109 46.57 -4.12 10.96
N LEU A 110 45.28 -4.47 11.05
CA LEU A 110 44.19 -3.50 11.11
C LEU A 110 44.24 -2.69 12.41
N GLN A 111 44.43 -3.35 13.56
CA GLN A 111 44.53 -2.72 14.86
C GLN A 111 45.65 -1.67 14.91
N LYS A 112 46.80 -1.96 14.30
CA LYS A 112 47.91 -1.01 14.17
C LYS A 112 47.51 0.27 13.44
N ASN A 113 46.66 0.18 12.42
CA ASN A 113 46.15 1.33 11.69
C ASN A 113 45.07 2.09 12.48
N LEU A 114 44.40 1.42 13.41
CA LEU A 114 43.30 1.96 14.21
C LEU A 114 43.75 2.57 15.55
N VAL A 115 45.04 2.50 15.91
CA VAL A 115 45.57 2.98 17.21
C VAL A 115 45.06 4.36 17.62
N PRO A 116 45.07 5.41 16.76
CA PRO A 116 44.57 6.74 17.16
C PRO A 116 43.09 6.75 17.55
N TYR A 117 42.31 5.80 17.04
CA TYR A 117 40.87 5.69 17.25
C TYR A 117 40.51 4.78 18.44
N LEU A 118 41.50 4.10 19.02
CA LEU A 118 41.37 3.25 20.20
C LEU A 118 41.86 3.96 21.48
N GLU A 119 42.43 5.16 21.36
CA GLU A 119 43.05 5.86 22.48
C GLU A 119 42.01 6.39 23.49
N VAL A 120 42.01 5.81 24.69
CA VAL A 120 41.20 6.26 25.82
C VAL A 120 41.88 7.44 26.52
N THR A 121 41.37 8.64 26.28
CA THR A 121 41.89 9.90 26.86
C THR A 121 41.21 10.31 28.17
N GLU A 122 40.05 9.75 28.52
CA GLU A 122 39.26 10.08 29.72
C GLU A 122 38.84 8.82 30.49
N LYS A 123 38.98 8.85 31.82
CA LYS A 123 38.72 7.71 32.73
C LYS A 123 38.09 8.16 34.06
N GLY A 124 37.19 9.14 34.02
CA GLY A 124 36.52 9.66 35.22
C GLY A 124 35.61 8.62 35.90
N PRO A 125 35.36 8.74 37.22
CA PRO A 125 34.53 7.79 37.96
C PRO A 125 33.13 7.55 37.35
N LEU A 126 32.43 8.60 36.92
CA LEU A 126 31.09 8.45 36.33
C LEU A 126 31.14 7.76 34.97
N LEU A 127 32.18 8.02 34.17
CA LEU A 127 32.36 7.31 32.90
C LEU A 127 32.62 5.81 33.12
N MET A 128 33.37 5.45 34.17
CA MET A 128 33.59 4.05 34.53
C MET A 128 32.31 3.38 35.04
N GLU A 129 31.50 4.07 35.84
CA GLU A 129 30.17 3.59 36.26
C GLU A 129 29.25 3.35 35.06
N LEU A 130 29.22 4.29 34.10
CA LEU A 130 28.47 4.13 32.86
C LEU A 130 28.97 2.92 32.05
N THR A 131 30.28 2.71 31.99
CA THR A 131 30.89 1.59 31.26
C THR A 131 30.52 0.24 31.91
N GLU A 132 30.49 0.17 33.24
CA GLU A 132 30.04 -1.01 33.98
C GLU A 132 28.56 -1.29 33.71
N LYS A 133 27.70 -0.26 33.81
CA LYS A 133 26.27 -0.36 33.47
C LYS A 133 26.03 -0.76 32.02
N ALA A 134 26.80 -0.21 31.09
CA ALA A 134 26.74 -0.56 29.68
C ALA A 134 27.15 -2.03 29.43
N SER A 135 28.01 -2.59 30.28
CA SER A 135 28.41 -3.99 30.20
C SER A 135 27.25 -4.95 30.52
N ASP A 136 26.25 -4.52 31.32
CA ASP A 136 25.04 -5.31 31.59
C ASP A 136 24.15 -5.52 30.35
N LEU A 137 24.34 -4.73 29.29
CA LEU A 137 23.63 -4.89 28.02
C LEU A 137 24.15 -6.09 27.22
N LEU A 138 25.35 -6.59 27.55
CA LEU A 138 25.95 -7.75 26.92
C LEU A 138 25.28 -9.04 27.39
N ARG A 139 24.82 -9.82 26.42
CA ARG A 139 24.38 -11.20 26.58
C ARG A 139 25.41 -12.14 25.95
N LYS A 140 25.38 -13.41 26.36
CA LYS A 140 26.08 -14.47 25.63
C LYS A 140 25.65 -14.43 24.15
N ASP A 141 26.62 -14.38 23.24
CA ASP A 141 26.41 -14.31 21.80
C ASP A 141 25.66 -13.04 21.34
N SER A 142 26.02 -11.86 21.89
CA SER A 142 25.45 -10.59 21.46
C SER A 142 25.89 -10.23 20.05
N ILE A 143 24.92 -10.09 19.13
CA ILE A 143 25.15 -9.53 17.80
C ILE A 143 25.68 -8.10 17.96
N THR A 144 26.80 -7.79 17.30
CA THR A 144 27.52 -6.51 17.44
C THR A 144 26.61 -5.32 17.14
N GLN A 145 25.79 -5.40 16.08
CA GLN A 145 24.84 -4.35 15.71
C GLN A 145 23.80 -4.08 16.82
N ASP A 146 23.21 -5.14 17.38
CA ASP A 146 22.22 -5.02 18.47
C ASP A 146 22.82 -4.38 19.72
N PHE A 147 24.08 -4.71 20.02
CA PHE A 147 24.80 -4.12 21.15
C PHE A 147 25.00 -2.61 20.92
N LEU A 148 25.44 -2.21 19.72
CA LEU A 148 25.60 -0.79 19.36
C LEU A 148 24.27 -0.03 19.41
N VAL A 149 23.17 -0.62 18.93
CA VAL A 149 21.83 -0.02 19.03
C VAL A 149 21.46 0.23 20.50
N LYS A 150 21.66 -0.77 21.36
CA LYS A 150 21.33 -0.65 22.80
C LYS A 150 22.19 0.41 23.50
N LEU A 151 23.49 0.47 23.20
CA LEU A 151 24.39 1.51 23.74
C LEU A 151 23.94 2.91 23.32
N ASN A 152 23.64 3.09 22.04
CA ASN A 152 23.21 4.37 21.50
C ASN A 152 21.89 4.84 22.13
N GLN A 153 20.91 3.93 22.25
CA GLN A 153 19.64 4.20 22.91
C GLN A 153 19.78 4.45 24.42
N MET A 154 20.75 3.82 25.08
CA MET A 154 21.03 4.06 26.49
C MET A 154 21.50 5.49 26.71
N LEU A 155 22.49 5.96 25.94
CA LEU A 155 22.97 7.34 26.03
C LEU A 155 21.87 8.37 25.74
N TYR A 156 21.07 8.12 24.69
CA TYR A 156 19.92 8.97 24.36
C TYR A 156 18.93 9.14 25.53
N ARG A 157 18.71 8.08 26.32
CA ARG A 157 17.81 8.12 27.49
C ARG A 157 18.45 8.76 28.72
N GLU A 158 19.78 8.73 28.82
CA GLU A 158 20.51 9.19 30.01
C GLU A 158 20.95 10.65 29.94
N ILE A 159 21.15 11.20 28.73
CA ILE A 159 21.67 12.55 28.51
C ILE A 159 20.62 13.41 27.83
N SER A 160 20.14 14.44 28.54
CA SER A 160 19.18 15.40 27.99
C SER A 160 19.87 16.36 27.01
N TYR A 161 19.31 16.51 25.82
CA TYR A 161 19.86 17.43 24.81
C TYR A 161 19.61 18.90 25.16
N ASN A 162 20.64 19.74 25.08
CA ASN A 162 20.53 21.20 25.16
C ASN A 162 21.43 21.92 24.14
N ILE A 163 21.04 23.12 23.72
CA ILE A 163 21.85 23.97 22.83
C ILE A 163 22.81 24.79 23.68
N ARG A 164 24.09 24.79 23.33
CA ARG A 164 25.15 25.49 24.06
C ARG A 164 25.93 26.43 23.16
N MET A 165 26.13 27.65 23.63
CA MET A 165 26.89 28.69 22.92
C MET A 165 28.34 28.78 23.38
N GLU A 166 28.71 28.14 24.49
CA GLU A 166 30.08 28.17 25.00
C GLU A 166 31.04 27.48 24.02
N PRO A 167 32.29 27.96 23.86
CA PRO A 167 33.29 27.28 23.04
C PRO A 167 33.79 26.00 23.73
N GLY A 168 34.23 25.02 22.93
CA GLY A 168 34.79 23.76 23.42
C GLY A 168 33.76 22.65 23.65
N ILE A 169 34.23 21.52 24.18
CA ILE A 169 33.45 20.30 24.43
C ILE A 169 33.53 19.98 25.92
N GLN A 170 32.41 19.61 26.54
CA GLN A 170 32.38 19.11 27.91
C GLN A 170 33.21 17.85 28.06
N SER A 171 33.90 17.72 29.20
CA SER A 171 34.48 16.43 29.56
C SER A 171 33.38 15.39 29.79
N CYS A 172 33.68 14.11 29.61
CA CYS A 172 32.74 13.02 29.84
C CYS A 172 32.18 13.07 31.27
N GLU A 173 33.02 13.40 32.25
CA GLU A 173 32.62 13.52 33.66
C GLU A 173 31.64 14.68 33.87
N GLU A 174 31.85 15.81 33.20
CA GLU A 174 30.96 16.97 33.26
C GLU A 174 29.60 16.67 32.61
N THR A 175 29.59 16.08 31.41
CA THR A 175 28.36 15.66 30.71
C THR A 175 27.53 14.70 31.58
N LEU A 176 28.17 13.72 32.23
CA LEU A 176 27.51 12.74 33.10
C LEU A 176 27.06 13.33 34.43
N THR A 177 27.81 14.29 34.98
CA THR A 177 27.41 15.03 36.19
C THR A 177 26.16 15.86 35.92
N LEU A 178 26.13 16.59 34.80
CA LEU A 178 25.02 17.45 34.41
C LEU A 178 23.83 16.67 33.86
N LYS A 179 24.05 15.42 33.39
CA LYS A 179 23.09 14.61 32.63
C LYS A 179 22.46 15.37 31.46
N SER A 180 23.21 16.33 30.91
CA SER A 180 22.79 17.14 29.78
C SER A 180 24.00 17.66 29.02
N GLY A 181 23.84 17.83 27.72
CA GLY A 181 24.89 18.31 26.83
C GLY A 181 24.38 18.60 25.42
N SER A 182 25.22 19.28 24.64
CA SER A 182 25.01 19.51 23.21
C SER A 182 25.43 18.29 22.39
N CYS A 183 25.13 18.28 21.08
CA CYS A 183 25.46 17.14 20.21
C CYS A 183 26.95 16.75 20.25
N ARG A 184 27.85 17.75 20.28
CA ARG A 184 29.30 17.54 20.43
C ARG A 184 29.69 16.90 21.77
N ASP A 185 28.98 17.20 22.85
CA ASP A 185 29.30 16.68 24.19
C ASP A 185 28.91 15.20 24.28
N THR A 186 27.71 14.86 23.82
CA THR A 186 27.20 13.48 23.81
C THR A 186 27.94 12.60 22.81
N ALA A 187 28.29 13.12 21.62
CA ALA A 187 29.08 12.39 20.63
C ALA A 187 30.49 12.08 21.14
N TRP A 188 31.14 13.01 21.84
CA TRP A 188 32.45 12.76 22.43
C TRP A 188 32.40 11.74 23.58
N LEU A 189 31.39 11.85 24.45
CA LEU A 189 31.12 10.85 25.48
C LEU A 189 30.97 9.45 24.87
N PHE A 190 30.24 9.34 23.76
CA PHE A 190 30.03 8.05 23.11
C PHE A 190 31.29 7.49 22.44
N VAL A 191 32.13 8.35 21.82
CA VAL A 191 33.46 7.95 21.32
C VAL A 191 34.28 7.32 22.45
N GLN A 192 34.34 7.97 23.61
CA GLN A 192 35.12 7.49 24.74
C GLN A 192 34.55 6.20 25.32
N LEU A 193 33.22 6.08 25.42
CA LEU A 193 32.55 4.86 25.86
C LEU A 193 32.90 3.67 24.96
N LEU A 194 32.82 3.83 23.63
CA LEU A 194 33.16 2.77 22.68
C LEU A 194 34.63 2.35 22.78
N ARG A 195 35.54 3.30 23.00
CA ARG A 195 36.97 3.01 23.19
C ARG A 195 37.24 2.22 24.47
N HIS A 196 36.46 2.44 25.54
CA HIS A 196 36.53 1.59 26.75
C HIS A 196 36.06 0.15 26.48
N PHE A 197 35.16 -0.06 25.51
CA PHE A 197 34.79 -1.38 24.99
C PHE A 197 35.80 -1.93 23.96
N GLY A 198 36.94 -1.28 23.75
CA GLY A 198 37.95 -1.71 22.79
C GLY A 198 37.54 -1.56 21.33
N LEU A 199 36.47 -0.80 21.03
CA LEU A 199 36.01 -0.52 19.68
C LEU A 199 36.64 0.79 19.18
N ALA A 200 37.20 0.76 17.97
CA ALA A 200 37.79 1.94 17.35
C ALA A 200 36.69 2.95 16.98
N ALA A 201 36.75 4.14 17.55
CA ALA A 201 35.73 5.17 17.38
C ALA A 201 36.33 6.54 17.03
N ARG A 202 35.61 7.32 16.21
CA ARG A 202 35.98 8.67 15.80
C ARG A 202 34.82 9.65 15.96
N PHE A 203 35.16 10.91 16.18
CA PHE A 203 34.23 12.02 16.24
C PHE A 203 33.96 12.54 14.83
N ALA A 204 32.69 12.61 14.44
CA ALA A 204 32.27 13.15 13.15
C ALA A 204 31.53 14.48 13.37
N SER A 205 31.94 15.50 12.61
CA SER A 205 31.25 16.80 12.53
C SER A 205 30.76 17.03 11.11
N GLY A 206 29.51 17.45 10.97
CA GLY A 206 28.89 17.57 9.66
C GLY A 206 27.61 18.40 9.64
N TYR A 207 26.91 18.38 8.51
CA TYR A 207 25.53 18.87 8.45
C TYR A 207 24.58 17.74 8.85
N LEU A 208 23.58 18.06 9.66
CA LEU A 208 22.38 17.25 9.82
C LEU A 208 21.27 17.91 9.02
N VAL A 209 20.70 17.18 8.08
CA VAL A 209 19.51 17.55 7.32
C VAL A 209 18.36 16.69 7.77
N GLN A 210 17.26 17.31 8.18
CA GLN A 210 16.01 16.63 8.48
C GLN A 210 14.89 17.30 7.71
N LEU A 211 14.29 16.56 6.79
CA LEU A 211 13.17 17.03 6.01
C LEU A 211 11.86 16.74 6.73
N ARG A 212 10.91 17.67 6.65
CA ARG A 212 9.54 17.44 7.12
C ARG A 212 8.94 16.26 6.34
N PRO A 213 8.45 15.21 7.03
CA PRO A 213 7.79 14.10 6.36
C PRO A 213 6.45 14.53 5.78
N ASP A 214 6.06 13.91 4.66
CA ASP A 214 4.77 14.19 4.00
C ASP A 214 3.58 13.78 4.87
N ILE A 215 3.73 12.66 5.60
CA ILE A 215 2.71 12.07 6.46
C ILE A 215 3.29 11.94 7.87
N LYS A 216 2.55 12.42 8.88
CA LYS A 216 2.95 12.26 10.29
C LYS A 216 2.86 10.79 10.68
N SER A 217 3.89 10.26 11.33
CA SER A 217 3.86 8.87 11.83
C SER A 217 2.73 8.70 12.86
N LEU A 218 2.03 7.57 12.77
CA LEU A 218 1.03 7.16 13.77
C LEU A 218 1.69 6.67 15.06
N ASP A 219 2.79 5.92 14.94
CA ASP A 219 3.60 5.43 16.05
C ASP A 219 5.06 5.87 15.85
N GLY A 220 5.62 6.59 16.83
CA GLY A 220 6.99 7.07 16.80
C GLY A 220 7.13 8.59 16.61
N PRO A 221 8.36 9.13 16.67
CA PRO A 221 8.60 10.57 16.53
C PRO A 221 8.21 11.03 15.12
N SER A 222 7.35 12.05 15.02
CA SER A 222 6.77 12.52 13.76
C SER A 222 7.73 13.31 12.85
N GLY A 223 9.05 13.17 13.03
CA GLY A 223 10.07 14.00 12.36
C GLY A 223 9.96 15.48 12.75
N PRO A 224 10.71 16.37 12.06
CA PRO A 224 10.60 17.81 12.30
C PRO A 224 9.32 18.40 11.70
N GLU A 225 8.76 19.45 12.30
CA GLU A 225 7.57 20.16 11.78
C GLU A 225 7.85 20.99 10.52
N GLN A 226 9.12 21.32 10.27
CA GLN A 226 9.61 22.04 9.10
C GLN A 226 10.95 21.48 8.66
N ASP A 227 11.35 21.74 7.41
CA ASP A 227 12.69 21.40 6.96
C ASP A 227 13.73 22.12 7.81
N PHE A 228 14.71 21.37 8.27
CA PHE A 228 15.72 21.86 9.19
C PHE A 228 17.09 21.36 8.76
N THR A 229 18.08 22.25 8.90
CA THR A 229 19.47 21.88 8.80
C THR A 229 20.30 22.62 9.83
N ASP A 230 21.26 21.92 10.43
CA ASP A 230 22.24 22.55 11.30
C ASP A 230 23.59 21.84 11.25
N LEU A 231 24.61 22.47 11.82
CA LEU A 231 25.85 21.78 12.15
C LEU A 231 25.58 20.81 13.29
N HIS A 232 26.05 19.58 13.11
CA HIS A 232 25.82 18.49 14.03
C HIS A 232 27.10 17.69 14.27
N ALA A 233 27.09 16.92 15.36
CA ALA A 233 28.15 16.01 15.69
C ALA A 233 27.59 14.64 16.10
N TRP A 234 28.26 13.59 15.65
CA TRP A 234 27.91 12.20 15.97
C TRP A 234 29.17 11.35 16.08
N THR A 235 28.99 10.07 16.38
CA THR A 235 30.08 9.11 16.61
C THR A 235 30.13 8.12 15.46
N GLU A 236 31.32 7.78 14.98
CA GLU A 236 31.49 6.68 14.03
C GLU A 236 32.36 5.59 14.64
N VAL A 237 31.95 4.33 14.46
CA VAL A 237 32.68 3.14 14.92
C VAL A 237 33.18 2.33 13.74
N TYR A 238 34.42 1.83 13.81
CA TYR A 238 34.98 0.98 12.77
C TYR A 238 34.66 -0.49 13.05
N LEU A 239 33.89 -1.11 12.17
CA LEU A 239 33.57 -2.54 12.23
C LEU A 239 34.30 -3.27 11.08
N PRO A 240 35.02 -4.37 11.35
CA PRO A 240 35.61 -5.18 10.28
C PRO A 240 34.55 -5.63 9.27
N GLY A 241 34.84 -5.47 7.98
CA GLY A 241 33.89 -5.74 6.88
C GLY A 241 33.03 -4.53 6.51
N ALA A 242 32.49 -3.80 7.50
CA ALA A 242 31.56 -2.69 7.26
C ALA A 242 32.27 -1.34 7.05
N GLY A 243 33.44 -1.17 7.66
CA GLY A 243 34.13 0.12 7.73
C GLY A 243 33.56 1.02 8.82
N TRP A 244 33.56 2.34 8.58
CA TRP A 244 33.05 3.34 9.52
C TRP A 244 31.52 3.42 9.46
N VAL A 245 30.87 3.19 10.61
CA VAL A 245 29.41 3.21 10.76
C VAL A 245 29.02 4.31 11.75
N GLY A 246 28.11 5.20 11.35
CA GLY A 246 27.70 6.35 12.16
C GLY A 246 26.53 6.06 13.11
N LEU A 247 26.64 6.57 14.32
CA LEU A 247 25.65 6.52 15.39
C LEU A 247 25.46 7.91 15.99
N ASP A 248 24.21 8.32 16.11
CA ASP A 248 23.84 9.59 16.68
C ASP A 248 23.22 9.41 18.08
N PRO A 249 23.99 9.66 19.16
CA PRO A 249 23.51 9.46 20.53
C PRO A 249 22.51 10.54 20.96
N THR A 250 22.30 11.61 20.17
CA THR A 250 21.28 12.62 20.45
C THR A 250 19.88 12.20 20.00
N SER A 251 19.79 11.29 19.03
CA SER A 251 18.53 10.71 18.56
C SER A 251 18.35 9.25 18.98
N GLY A 252 19.44 8.57 19.36
CA GLY A 252 19.45 7.13 19.63
C GLY A 252 19.34 6.27 18.36
N LEU A 253 19.55 6.88 17.18
CA LEU A 253 19.46 6.24 15.87
C LEU A 253 20.82 6.15 15.20
N PHE A 254 20.93 5.28 14.19
CA PHE A 254 22.10 5.28 13.31
C PHE A 254 22.06 6.49 12.36
N ALA A 255 23.23 6.91 11.89
CA ALA A 255 23.36 8.00 10.93
C ALA A 255 22.77 7.59 9.56
N GLY A 256 21.85 8.39 9.04
CA GLY A 256 21.17 8.18 7.76
C GLY A 256 21.64 9.16 6.67
N GLU A 257 20.84 9.34 5.63
CA GLU A 257 21.11 10.26 4.51
C GLU A 257 21.20 11.73 4.93
N GLY A 258 20.56 12.09 6.06
CA GLY A 258 20.63 13.41 6.67
C GLY A 258 22.01 13.76 7.25
N HIS A 259 22.85 12.78 7.56
CA HIS A 259 24.14 12.98 8.21
C HIS A 259 25.25 13.12 7.16
N ILE A 260 25.56 14.35 6.78
CA ILE A 260 26.58 14.66 5.76
C ILE A 260 27.90 14.99 6.47
N PRO A 261 28.88 14.05 6.54
CA PRO A 261 30.15 14.29 7.22
C PRO A 261 30.95 15.38 6.52
N LEU A 262 31.55 16.27 7.30
CA LEU A 262 32.49 17.28 6.83
C LEU A 262 33.92 16.98 7.30
N ALA A 263 34.06 16.66 8.59
CA ALA A 263 35.33 16.26 9.19
C ALA A 263 35.14 15.12 10.20
N CYS A 264 35.91 14.05 10.05
CA CYS A 264 35.92 12.92 10.98
C CYS A 264 37.34 12.71 11.54
N THR A 265 37.50 12.73 12.86
CA THR A 265 38.82 12.73 13.52
C THR A 265 38.81 11.90 14.80
N PRO A 266 39.96 11.34 15.24
CA PRO A 266 40.06 10.67 16.53
C PRO A 266 39.95 11.65 17.72
N ASP A 267 40.30 12.92 17.53
CA ASP A 267 40.20 13.98 18.54
C ASP A 267 39.14 15.00 18.13
N ALA A 268 38.19 15.30 19.02
CA ALA A 268 37.06 16.16 18.67
C ALA A 268 37.43 17.63 18.44
N GLN A 269 38.52 18.16 19.01
CA GLN A 269 38.97 19.54 18.75
C GLN A 269 39.46 19.70 17.29
N SER A 270 39.98 18.62 16.71
CA SER A 270 40.46 18.61 15.32
C SER A 270 39.34 18.66 14.28
N ALA A 271 38.09 18.37 14.68
CA ALA A 271 36.91 18.41 13.83
C ALA A 271 36.19 19.77 13.84
N ALA A 272 36.72 20.79 14.54
CA ALA A 272 36.09 22.11 14.59
C ALA A 272 35.81 22.67 13.17
N PRO A 273 34.56 23.08 12.86
CA PRO A 273 34.17 23.54 11.52
C PRO A 273 35.02 24.72 11.03
N ILE A 274 35.36 25.64 11.94
CA ILE A 274 36.23 26.79 11.70
C ILE A 274 37.24 26.85 12.85
N SER A 275 38.53 26.97 12.54
CA SER A 275 39.58 27.10 13.55
C SER A 275 40.64 28.12 13.13
N GLY A 276 41.08 28.95 14.07
CA GLY A 276 42.13 29.95 13.89
C GLY A 276 42.10 30.96 15.05
N MET A 277 43.13 31.79 15.15
CA MET A 277 43.24 32.82 16.18
C MET A 277 42.92 34.19 15.57
N ALA A 278 42.25 35.03 16.34
CA ALA A 278 41.99 36.42 16.01
C ALA A 278 42.66 37.33 17.06
N GLU A 279 43.16 38.50 16.64
CA GLU A 279 43.57 39.55 17.59
C GLU A 279 42.36 39.93 18.48
N PRO A 280 42.53 40.15 19.80
CA PRO A 280 41.42 40.48 20.69
C PRO A 280 40.63 41.72 20.22
N ALA A 281 39.34 41.53 19.98
CA ALA A 281 38.37 42.53 19.53
C ALA A 281 36.96 42.20 20.02
N GLU A 282 36.11 43.21 20.16
CA GLU A 282 34.68 42.99 20.34
C GLU A 282 34.12 42.45 19.02
N THR A 283 33.45 41.31 19.07
CA THR A 283 32.99 40.60 17.88
C THR A 283 31.48 40.43 17.91
N GLU A 284 30.79 41.01 16.92
CA GLU A 284 29.41 40.68 16.61
C GLU A 284 29.40 39.41 15.74
N PHE A 285 28.83 38.33 16.28
CA PHE A 285 28.74 37.04 15.62
C PHE A 285 27.33 36.81 15.11
N HIS A 286 27.22 36.45 13.83
CA HIS A 286 25.96 36.04 13.21
C HIS A 286 26.17 34.71 12.49
N PHE A 287 25.20 33.81 12.67
CA PHE A 287 25.21 32.46 12.12
C PHE A 287 23.79 32.10 11.66
N GLU A 288 23.71 31.52 10.47
CA GLU A 288 22.47 31.09 9.85
C GLU A 288 22.73 29.84 9.00
N ASN A 289 21.91 28.81 9.21
CA ASN A 289 21.85 27.64 8.36
C ASN A 289 20.45 27.57 7.75
N THR A 290 20.36 27.47 6.42
CA THR A 290 19.09 27.35 5.71
C THR A 290 19.10 26.16 4.78
N ILE A 291 17.92 25.58 4.58
CA ILE A 291 17.70 24.50 3.63
C ILE A 291 16.55 24.86 2.71
N THR A 292 16.72 24.56 1.42
CA THR A 292 15.68 24.73 0.40
C THR A 292 15.59 23.47 -0.44
N ARG A 293 14.38 22.92 -0.62
CA ARG A 293 14.12 21.88 -1.62
C ARG A 293 14.14 22.53 -3.01
N ILE A 294 15.11 22.16 -3.85
CA ILE A 294 15.30 22.74 -5.20
C ILE A 294 14.53 21.91 -6.23
N GLU A 295 14.50 20.58 -6.05
CA GLU A 295 13.84 19.64 -6.96
C GLU A 295 13.17 18.54 -6.15
N GLU A 296 11.88 18.32 -6.41
CA GLU A 296 11.07 17.33 -5.72
C GLU A 296 10.29 16.51 -6.75
N LYS A 297 10.72 15.27 -6.98
CA LYS A 297 9.99 14.34 -7.87
C LYS A 297 8.65 13.96 -7.21
N PRO A 298 7.53 13.86 -7.98
CA PRO A 298 6.22 13.51 -7.44
C PRO A 298 6.24 12.19 -6.65
N ARG A 299 5.66 12.18 -5.44
CA ARG A 299 5.62 11.02 -4.54
C ARG A 299 4.20 10.61 -4.25
N VAL A 300 3.98 9.32 -4.01
CA VAL A 300 2.66 8.80 -3.63
C VAL A 300 2.14 9.35 -2.30
N THR A 301 3.03 9.73 -1.39
CA THR A 301 2.71 10.33 -0.08
C THR A 301 2.25 11.77 -0.16
N LYS A 302 2.59 12.49 -1.24
CA LYS A 302 2.15 13.86 -1.53
C LYS A 302 1.99 14.00 -3.05
N PRO A 303 0.91 13.45 -3.62
CA PRO A 303 0.80 13.28 -5.07
C PRO A 303 0.66 14.58 -5.85
N PHE A 304 0.08 15.63 -5.24
CA PHE A 304 -0.24 16.89 -5.91
C PHE A 304 0.18 18.09 -5.07
N SER A 305 0.59 19.17 -5.75
CA SER A 305 0.69 20.49 -5.13
C SER A 305 -0.70 21.00 -4.71
N ASP A 306 -0.75 22.03 -3.85
CA ASP A 306 -2.02 22.62 -3.44
C ASP A 306 -2.75 23.26 -4.64
N GLU A 307 -2.02 23.91 -5.55
CA GLU A 307 -2.58 24.47 -6.80
C GLU A 307 -3.17 23.38 -7.71
N GLN A 308 -2.42 22.29 -7.96
CA GLN A 308 -2.94 21.16 -8.75
C GLN A 308 -4.20 20.56 -8.11
N TRP A 309 -4.23 20.46 -6.78
CA TRP A 309 -5.39 19.93 -6.07
C TRP A 309 -6.62 20.85 -6.18
N ASP A 310 -6.42 22.17 -6.08
CA ASP A 310 -7.49 23.14 -6.26
C ASP A 310 -8.06 23.09 -7.68
N ASP A 311 -7.22 22.95 -8.71
CA ASP A 311 -7.65 22.78 -10.10
C ASP A 311 -8.45 21.49 -10.33
N ILE A 312 -7.99 20.37 -9.75
CA ILE A 312 -8.71 19.07 -9.79
C ILE A 312 -10.09 19.23 -9.16
N MET A 313 -10.18 19.90 -8.00
CA MET A 313 -11.45 20.13 -7.31
C MET A 313 -12.38 21.04 -8.10
N ALA A 314 -11.87 22.11 -8.70
CA ALA A 314 -12.63 23.03 -9.53
C ALA A 314 -13.16 22.39 -10.82
N LEU A 315 -12.38 21.49 -11.43
CA LEU A 315 -12.85 20.74 -12.60
C LEU A 315 -13.99 19.79 -12.22
N GLY A 316 -13.89 19.09 -11.08
CA GLY A 316 -14.96 18.22 -10.61
C GLY A 316 -16.26 18.97 -10.31
N ASP A 317 -16.18 20.16 -9.69
CA ASP A 317 -17.35 21.02 -9.48
C ASP A 317 -18.02 21.44 -10.81
N ARG A 318 -17.21 21.79 -11.81
CA ARG A 318 -17.72 22.14 -13.15
C ARG A 318 -18.42 20.96 -13.83
N VAL A 319 -17.90 19.74 -13.69
CA VAL A 319 -18.52 18.53 -14.23
C VAL A 319 -19.87 18.26 -13.55
N ASP A 320 -19.99 18.50 -12.25
CA ASP A 320 -21.27 18.41 -11.53
C ASP A 320 -22.30 19.43 -12.04
N GLU A 321 -21.88 20.67 -12.29
CA GLU A 321 -22.73 21.69 -12.91
C GLU A 321 -23.24 21.24 -14.30
N GLU A 322 -22.37 20.62 -15.10
CA GLU A 322 -22.73 20.08 -16.41
C GLU A 322 -23.70 18.89 -16.30
N PHE A 323 -23.50 18.00 -15.33
CA PHE A 323 -24.45 16.91 -15.07
C PHE A 323 -25.84 17.44 -14.70
N ALA A 324 -25.90 18.43 -13.82
CA ALA A 324 -27.16 19.07 -13.44
C ALA A 324 -27.83 19.74 -14.66
N ALA A 325 -27.07 20.46 -15.47
CA ALA A 325 -27.58 21.14 -16.67
C ALA A 325 -28.12 20.18 -17.74
N ASN A 326 -27.52 18.99 -17.88
CA ASN A 326 -27.87 18.00 -18.91
C ASN A 326 -28.74 16.84 -18.39
N GLY A 327 -29.26 16.92 -17.15
CA GLY A 327 -30.13 15.90 -16.58
C GLY A 327 -29.46 14.55 -16.36
N VAL A 328 -28.13 14.54 -16.12
CA VAL A 328 -27.36 13.35 -15.76
C VAL A 328 -27.45 13.13 -14.25
N ARG A 329 -28.16 12.07 -13.85
CA ARG A 329 -28.42 11.74 -12.44
C ARG A 329 -27.43 10.69 -11.95
N LEU A 330 -26.14 11.04 -11.98
CA LEU A 330 -25.04 10.13 -11.63
C LEU A 330 -24.83 10.06 -10.11
N THR A 331 -24.65 8.85 -9.60
CA THR A 331 -24.02 8.61 -8.31
C THR A 331 -22.77 7.78 -8.50
N MET A 332 -21.75 8.00 -7.65
CA MET A 332 -20.52 7.21 -7.66
C MET A 332 -20.14 6.74 -6.28
N GLY A 333 -19.64 5.52 -6.19
CA GLY A 333 -19.04 4.97 -4.98
C GLY A 333 -17.88 4.05 -5.34
N GLY A 334 -17.48 3.20 -4.39
CA GLY A 334 -16.48 2.19 -4.68
C GLY A 334 -16.31 1.14 -3.61
N GLU A 335 -15.40 0.22 -3.88
CA GLU A 335 -15.05 -0.90 -3.01
C GLU A 335 -13.54 -0.87 -2.70
N PRO A 336 -13.04 0.20 -2.03
CA PRO A 336 -11.64 0.28 -1.63
C PRO A 336 -11.26 -0.83 -0.66
N THR A 337 -10.04 -1.34 -0.81
CA THR A 337 -9.51 -2.41 0.01
C THR A 337 -8.35 -1.95 0.90
N PHE A 338 -8.20 -2.59 2.06
CA PHE A 338 -7.20 -2.24 3.06
C PHE A 338 -6.50 -3.48 3.62
N VAL A 339 -5.29 -3.28 4.11
CA VAL A 339 -4.40 -4.31 4.69
C VAL A 339 -3.86 -3.84 6.04
N SER A 340 -3.47 -4.77 6.90
CA SER A 340 -2.83 -4.43 8.19
C SER A 340 -1.47 -3.75 7.99
N VAL A 341 -1.18 -2.73 8.81
CA VAL A 341 0.15 -2.12 8.91
C VAL A 341 1.11 -2.99 9.72
N ASP A 342 0.64 -3.55 10.85
CA ASP A 342 1.53 -4.13 11.87
C ASP A 342 1.79 -5.64 11.69
N ASN A 343 0.98 -6.32 10.86
CA ASN A 343 0.99 -7.78 10.74
C ASN A 343 0.64 -8.23 9.31
N ASN A 344 1.25 -7.58 8.32
CA ASN A 344 0.95 -7.82 6.91
C ASN A 344 1.41 -9.21 6.42
N GLU A 345 2.29 -9.92 7.15
CA GLU A 345 2.80 -11.25 6.80
C GLU A 345 1.87 -12.40 7.22
N ALA A 346 0.93 -12.15 8.14
CA ALA A 346 0.03 -13.21 8.60
C ALA A 346 -0.83 -13.77 7.45
N PRO A 347 -1.23 -15.06 7.51
CA PRO A 347 -2.02 -15.68 6.43
C PRO A 347 -3.28 -14.91 6.08
N GLU A 348 -3.98 -14.32 7.06
CA GLU A 348 -5.17 -13.48 6.85
C GLU A 348 -4.93 -12.24 5.96
N TRP A 349 -3.69 -11.74 5.84
CA TRP A 349 -3.35 -10.58 5.00
C TRP A 349 -2.63 -10.95 3.70
N ASN A 350 -2.46 -12.26 3.44
CA ASN A 350 -1.83 -12.75 2.20
C ASN A 350 -2.72 -13.70 1.41
N SER A 351 -3.31 -14.71 2.05
CA SER A 351 -4.01 -15.80 1.35
C SER A 351 -5.35 -16.19 1.99
N ALA A 352 -5.47 -16.15 3.31
CA ALA A 352 -6.70 -16.48 4.00
C ALA A 352 -7.70 -15.31 3.93
N ALA A 353 -8.98 -15.64 3.76
CA ALA A 353 -10.05 -14.66 3.80
C ALA A 353 -10.30 -14.15 5.23
N ASP A 354 -10.19 -15.01 6.23
CA ASP A 354 -10.58 -14.72 7.61
C ASP A 354 -9.42 -14.85 8.61
N GLY A 355 -9.57 -14.17 9.76
CA GLY A 355 -8.68 -14.29 10.90
C GLY A 355 -9.04 -13.30 12.03
N GLU A 356 -8.58 -13.60 13.24
CA GLU A 356 -8.95 -12.86 14.46
C GLU A 356 -8.49 -11.39 14.40
N HIS A 357 -7.27 -11.16 13.95
CA HIS A 357 -6.69 -9.83 13.90
C HIS A 357 -7.35 -8.99 12.79
N LYS A 358 -7.66 -9.59 11.64
CA LYS A 358 -8.50 -8.98 10.60
C LYS A 358 -9.88 -8.58 11.11
N ARG A 359 -10.58 -9.46 11.82
CA ARG A 359 -11.90 -9.16 12.42
C ARG A 359 -11.84 -8.00 13.41
N ARG A 360 -10.80 -7.97 14.25
CA ARG A 360 -10.58 -6.91 15.23
C ARG A 360 -10.41 -5.54 14.57
N LEU A 361 -9.49 -5.42 13.60
CA LEU A 361 -9.26 -4.14 12.90
C LEU A 361 -10.49 -3.69 12.11
N SER A 362 -11.21 -4.64 11.50
CA SER A 362 -12.46 -4.36 10.78
C SER A 362 -13.55 -3.82 11.69
N ASN A 363 -13.69 -4.36 12.90
CA ASN A 363 -14.65 -3.87 13.89
C ASN A 363 -14.29 -2.46 14.37
N ILE A 364 -13.01 -2.17 14.61
CA ILE A 364 -12.54 -0.82 14.98
C ILE A 364 -12.87 0.19 13.87
N LEU A 365 -12.52 -0.13 12.62
CA LEU A 365 -12.84 0.72 11.47
C LEU A 365 -14.35 0.91 11.30
N PHE A 366 -15.12 -0.16 11.44
CA PHE A 366 -16.58 -0.14 11.32
C PHE A 366 -17.23 0.86 12.28
N HIS A 367 -16.85 0.83 13.56
CA HIS A 367 -17.36 1.80 14.54
C HIS A 367 -16.95 3.24 14.20
N LYS A 368 -15.68 3.47 13.84
CA LYS A 368 -15.21 4.80 13.45
C LYS A 368 -15.95 5.37 12.25
N LEU A 369 -16.23 4.54 11.24
CA LEU A 369 -16.98 4.97 10.05
C LEU A 369 -18.47 5.17 10.34
N LYS A 370 -19.07 4.35 11.21
CA LYS A 370 -20.45 4.55 11.68
C LYS A 370 -20.60 5.91 12.38
N ASP A 371 -19.63 6.30 13.21
CA ASP A 371 -19.68 7.59 13.91
C ASP A 371 -19.56 8.81 12.98
N GLU A 372 -18.89 8.67 11.83
CA GLU A 372 -18.74 9.75 10.83
C GLU A 372 -19.92 9.82 9.85
N TYR A 373 -20.42 8.68 9.36
CA TYR A 373 -21.46 8.63 8.32
C TYR A 373 -22.87 8.40 8.83
N GLY A 374 -23.03 7.68 9.94
CA GLY A 374 -24.26 6.96 10.29
C GLY A 374 -24.89 7.42 11.60
N SER A 375 -25.28 8.70 11.70
CA SER A 375 -26.10 9.16 12.83
C SER A 375 -27.47 8.46 12.81
N GLY A 376 -27.84 7.81 13.92
CA GLY A 376 -29.05 7.01 14.01
C GLY A 376 -29.03 5.71 13.18
N ALA A 377 -27.85 5.25 12.75
CA ALA A 377 -27.70 4.08 11.90
C ALA A 377 -27.81 2.74 12.67
N LEU A 378 -28.40 1.74 12.01
CA LEU A 378 -28.46 0.37 12.48
C LEU A 378 -27.19 -0.40 12.11
N MET A 379 -26.53 -1.01 13.10
CA MET A 379 -25.42 -1.92 12.88
C MET A 379 -25.89 -3.38 12.82
N GLN A 380 -25.37 -4.13 11.85
CA GLN A 380 -25.65 -5.55 11.66
C GLN A 380 -24.34 -6.35 11.48
N TYR A 381 -24.25 -7.48 12.17
CA TYR A 381 -23.14 -8.43 12.15
C TYR A 381 -23.62 -9.72 11.47
N GLY A 382 -23.39 -9.85 10.17
CA GLY A 382 -23.96 -10.92 9.34
C GLY A 382 -22.95 -11.90 8.77
N GLN A 383 -23.46 -12.86 8.01
CA GLN A 383 -22.66 -13.68 7.10
C GLN A 383 -22.59 -13.01 5.71
N GLY A 384 -21.41 -13.09 5.11
CA GLY A 384 -21.11 -12.69 3.75
C GLY A 384 -21.15 -13.86 2.78
N LYS A 385 -20.42 -13.74 1.66
CA LYS A 385 -20.33 -14.80 0.64
C LYS A 385 -19.68 -16.07 1.21
N TRP A 386 -20.10 -17.23 0.70
CA TRP A 386 -19.51 -18.52 1.00
C TRP A 386 -18.96 -19.14 -0.28
N TYR A 387 -17.66 -19.44 -0.30
CA TYR A 387 -17.00 -20.00 -1.47
C TYR A 387 -16.73 -21.51 -1.29
N PRO A 388 -16.78 -22.30 -2.39
CA PRO A 388 -16.44 -23.73 -2.33
C PRO A 388 -15.05 -23.96 -1.71
N GLY A 389 -14.99 -24.86 -0.72
CA GLY A 389 -13.76 -25.19 0.01
C GLY A 389 -13.54 -24.44 1.32
N GLU A 390 -14.32 -23.38 1.61
CA GLU A 390 -14.28 -22.70 2.90
C GLU A 390 -15.17 -23.42 3.93
N PRO A 391 -14.75 -23.59 5.20
CA PRO A 391 -15.51 -24.34 6.21
C PRO A 391 -16.75 -23.60 6.71
N LEU A 392 -16.76 -22.26 6.62
CA LEU A 392 -17.85 -21.40 7.06
C LEU A 392 -18.01 -20.23 6.07
N PRO A 393 -19.22 -19.67 5.94
CA PRO A 393 -19.43 -18.39 5.27
C PRO A 393 -18.57 -17.30 5.92
N ARG A 394 -18.09 -16.38 5.09
CA ARG A 394 -17.34 -15.21 5.56
C ARG A 394 -18.21 -14.31 6.44
N TRP A 395 -17.61 -13.42 7.23
CA TRP A 395 -18.37 -12.44 8.03
C TRP A 395 -18.67 -11.17 7.21
N LYS A 396 -19.59 -10.36 7.70
CA LYS A 396 -19.95 -9.05 7.12
C LYS A 396 -20.35 -8.10 8.23
N LEU A 397 -19.82 -6.88 8.22
CA LEU A 397 -20.24 -5.78 9.09
C LEU A 397 -20.99 -4.76 8.24
N ALA A 398 -22.27 -4.52 8.52
CA ALA A 398 -23.11 -3.64 7.71
C ALA A 398 -23.75 -2.56 8.56
N CYS A 399 -23.75 -1.33 8.04
CA CYS A 399 -24.36 -0.16 8.65
C CYS A 399 -25.43 0.37 7.70
N TYR A 400 -26.64 0.61 8.21
CA TYR A 400 -27.79 1.11 7.44
C TYR A 400 -28.33 2.39 8.05
N TRP A 401 -28.71 3.38 7.25
CA TRP A 401 -29.36 4.61 7.71
C TRP A 401 -30.35 5.15 6.68
N ARG A 402 -31.33 5.94 7.12
CA ARG A 402 -32.36 6.49 6.23
C ARG A 402 -31.85 7.75 5.54
N LYS A 403 -32.25 7.93 4.28
CA LYS A 403 -31.94 9.14 3.50
C LYS A 403 -32.68 10.38 3.98
N ASP A 404 -33.80 10.21 4.69
CA ASP A 404 -34.59 11.30 5.27
C ASP A 404 -34.05 11.82 6.61
N GLY A 405 -32.95 11.26 7.13
CA GLY A 405 -32.32 11.68 8.37
C GLY A 405 -33.00 11.18 9.65
N ILE A 406 -34.09 10.41 9.53
CA ILE A 406 -34.74 9.79 10.69
C ILE A 406 -33.91 8.58 11.14
N ALA A 407 -33.74 8.40 12.44
CA ALA A 407 -32.96 7.30 12.99
C ALA A 407 -33.63 5.94 12.73
N LEU A 408 -32.85 4.95 12.28
CA LEU A 408 -33.23 3.53 12.34
C LEU A 408 -33.05 2.97 13.75
N TRP A 409 -32.07 3.51 14.49
CA TRP A 409 -31.77 3.17 15.87
C TRP A 409 -31.49 4.45 16.66
N ASN A 410 -32.24 4.69 17.73
CA ASN A 410 -32.23 5.95 18.47
C ASN A 410 -31.20 5.99 19.61
N ASN A 411 -30.87 4.85 20.22
CA ASN A 411 -30.01 4.79 21.41
C ASN A 411 -28.74 3.97 21.17
N ASP A 412 -27.67 4.62 20.71
CA ASP A 412 -26.39 3.98 20.39
C ASP A 412 -25.79 3.17 21.55
N ALA A 413 -26.06 3.52 22.82
CA ALA A 413 -25.57 2.77 23.98
C ALA A 413 -26.17 1.36 24.10
N LEU A 414 -27.26 1.08 23.38
CA LEU A 414 -27.91 -0.23 23.31
C LEU A 414 -27.42 -1.08 22.13
N MET A 415 -26.62 -0.54 21.22
CA MET A 415 -25.90 -1.35 20.25
C MET A 415 -24.63 -1.89 20.89
N ALA A 416 -24.57 -3.21 21.07
CA ALA A 416 -23.40 -3.85 21.66
C ALA A 416 -22.19 -3.83 20.70
N ASP A 417 -21.00 -3.91 21.28
CA ASP A 417 -19.73 -4.00 20.58
C ASP A 417 -19.25 -5.46 20.59
N LEU A 418 -18.86 -5.97 19.41
CA LEU A 418 -18.38 -7.35 19.25
C LEU A 418 -17.15 -7.65 20.12
N SER A 419 -16.36 -6.64 20.51
CA SER A 419 -15.16 -6.79 21.32
C SER A 419 -15.39 -6.86 22.83
N LYS A 420 -16.61 -6.55 23.32
CA LYS A 420 -16.91 -6.44 24.77
C LYS A 420 -17.75 -7.61 25.28
N ASP A 421 -17.41 -8.13 26.46
CA ASP A 421 -18.25 -9.08 27.20
C ASP A 421 -19.20 -8.31 28.13
N TYR A 422 -20.51 -8.54 27.99
CA TYR A 422 -21.56 -7.89 28.78
C TYR A 422 -22.08 -8.77 29.93
N GLY A 423 -21.52 -9.97 30.14
CA GLY A 423 -21.89 -10.90 31.20
C GLY A 423 -23.32 -11.44 31.09
N LEU A 424 -23.93 -11.40 29.90
CA LEU A 424 -25.28 -11.89 29.68
C LEU A 424 -25.31 -13.42 29.63
N THR A 425 -26.46 -14.02 29.94
CA THR A 425 -26.64 -15.49 29.99
C THR A 425 -27.90 -15.95 29.26
N ALA A 426 -28.10 -17.26 29.11
CA ALA A 426 -29.33 -17.82 28.54
C ALA A 426 -30.62 -17.36 29.27
N LYS A 427 -30.54 -17.04 30.58
CA LYS A 427 -31.66 -16.47 31.34
C LYS A 427 -32.03 -15.07 30.82
N ASN A 428 -31.04 -14.26 30.44
CA ASN A 428 -31.24 -12.95 29.84
C ASN A 428 -31.88 -13.10 28.45
N ALA A 429 -31.39 -14.02 27.61
CA ALA A 429 -31.98 -14.32 26.30
C ALA A 429 -33.47 -14.70 26.41
N LYS A 430 -33.83 -15.56 27.38
CA LYS A 430 -35.21 -15.95 27.64
C LYS A 430 -36.09 -14.76 28.03
N LYS A 431 -35.59 -13.90 28.91
CA LYS A 431 -36.29 -12.69 29.36
C LYS A 431 -36.48 -11.72 28.19
N PHE A 432 -35.45 -11.55 27.37
CA PHE A 432 -35.47 -10.71 26.18
C PHE A 432 -36.51 -11.20 25.18
N MET A 433 -36.46 -12.48 24.77
CA MET A 433 -37.42 -13.05 23.82
C MET A 433 -38.87 -12.97 24.29
N ARG A 434 -39.15 -13.18 25.57
CA ARG A 434 -40.53 -13.02 26.12
C ARG A 434 -41.03 -11.59 26.05
N THR A 435 -40.15 -10.62 26.33
CA THR A 435 -40.49 -9.20 26.26
C THR A 435 -40.68 -8.79 24.81
N LEU A 436 -39.79 -9.22 23.91
CA LEU A 436 -39.88 -8.98 22.47
C LEU A 436 -41.15 -9.56 21.85
N ALA A 437 -41.55 -10.79 22.22
CA ALA A 437 -42.81 -11.38 21.79
C ALA A 437 -44.02 -10.52 22.20
N THR A 438 -43.95 -9.89 23.38
CA THR A 438 -44.98 -8.96 23.85
C THR A 438 -44.99 -7.67 23.04
N GLU A 439 -43.82 -7.09 22.72
CA GLU A 439 -43.72 -5.90 21.85
C GLU A 439 -44.20 -6.17 20.43
N LEU A 440 -44.00 -7.39 19.91
CA LEU A 440 -44.46 -7.82 18.58
C LEU A 440 -45.94 -8.25 18.55
N HIS A 441 -46.64 -8.25 19.69
CA HIS A 441 -48.03 -8.72 19.83
C HIS A 441 -48.25 -10.19 19.39
N VAL A 442 -47.25 -11.04 19.59
CA VAL A 442 -47.32 -12.48 19.32
C VAL A 442 -47.40 -13.28 20.62
N ASP A 443 -48.08 -14.44 20.59
CA ASP A 443 -48.27 -15.25 21.79
C ASP A 443 -46.95 -15.87 22.26
N SER A 444 -46.53 -15.54 23.49
CA SER A 444 -45.33 -16.10 24.14
C SER A 444 -45.32 -17.63 24.23
N LYS A 445 -46.47 -18.30 24.08
CA LYS A 445 -46.58 -19.77 23.99
C LYS A 445 -45.96 -20.36 22.72
N ASN A 446 -45.71 -19.54 21.70
CA ASN A 446 -45.05 -19.97 20.47
C ASN A 446 -43.52 -19.84 20.54
N ILE A 447 -42.95 -19.41 21.67
CA ILE A 447 -41.51 -19.38 21.89
C ILE A 447 -41.01 -20.81 22.13
N ASN A 448 -40.06 -21.25 21.31
CA ASN A 448 -39.43 -22.57 21.38
C ASN A 448 -37.98 -22.42 21.87
N PRO A 449 -37.60 -23.02 23.02
CA PRO A 449 -36.20 -23.13 23.42
C PRO A 449 -35.46 -24.10 22.48
N THR A 450 -34.28 -23.69 22.01
CA THR A 450 -33.41 -24.51 21.15
C THR A 450 -32.35 -25.22 21.99
N HIS A 451 -32.06 -26.47 21.65
CA HIS A 451 -31.06 -27.29 22.33
C HIS A 451 -30.10 -27.88 21.30
N GLU A 452 -28.85 -28.10 21.71
CA GLU A 452 -27.91 -28.92 20.96
C GLU A 452 -28.37 -30.39 21.00
N ASP A 453 -28.14 -31.16 19.93
CA ASP A 453 -28.61 -32.57 19.88
C ASP A 453 -27.68 -33.51 20.66
N PRO A 454 -28.08 -34.03 21.84
CA PRO A 454 -27.22 -34.87 22.66
C PRO A 454 -26.82 -36.16 21.95
N PHE A 455 -27.68 -36.72 21.10
CA PHE A 455 -27.39 -37.97 20.40
C PHE A 455 -26.30 -37.82 19.35
N TYR A 456 -26.27 -36.69 18.64
CA TYR A 456 -25.22 -36.41 17.66
C TYR A 456 -23.86 -36.31 18.35
N PHE A 457 -23.77 -35.55 19.44
CA PHE A 457 -22.52 -35.35 20.16
C PHE A 457 -22.02 -36.64 20.84
N LEU A 458 -22.92 -37.45 21.39
CA LEU A 458 -22.57 -38.80 21.89
C LEU A 458 -22.09 -39.73 20.77
N TRP A 459 -22.70 -39.66 19.58
CA TRP A 459 -22.25 -40.44 18.42
C TRP A 459 -20.87 -40.00 17.92
N GLU A 460 -20.59 -38.70 17.84
CA GLU A 460 -19.26 -38.17 17.49
C GLU A 460 -18.20 -38.53 18.55
N GLU A 461 -18.54 -38.48 19.83
CA GLU A 461 -17.65 -38.94 20.91
C GLU A 461 -17.21 -40.40 20.69
N THR A 462 -18.13 -41.30 20.28
CA THR A 462 -17.78 -42.71 20.01
C THR A 462 -16.84 -42.92 18.82
N LYS A 463 -16.72 -41.93 17.92
CA LYS A 463 -15.76 -41.96 16.80
C LYS A 463 -14.38 -41.46 17.19
N THR A 464 -14.23 -40.91 18.38
CA THR A 464 -12.97 -40.33 18.85
C THR A 464 -11.99 -41.46 19.26
N PRO A 465 -10.71 -41.42 18.83
CA PRO A 465 -9.72 -42.43 19.22
C PRO A 465 -9.55 -42.56 20.74
N VAL A 466 -9.36 -43.78 21.24
CA VAL A 466 -9.20 -44.10 22.68
C VAL A 466 -8.05 -43.36 23.39
N ASN A 467 -7.10 -42.79 22.65
CA ASN A 467 -5.98 -42.02 23.17
C ASN A 467 -6.21 -40.49 23.16
N VAL A 468 -7.41 -40.03 22.79
CA VAL A 468 -7.79 -38.61 22.76
C VAL A 468 -8.81 -38.35 23.86
N ASP A 469 -8.51 -37.39 24.74
CA ASP A 469 -9.39 -36.96 25.83
C ASP A 469 -10.36 -35.88 25.31
N PRO A 470 -11.68 -36.15 25.18
CA PRO A 470 -12.66 -35.20 24.66
C PRO A 470 -12.90 -33.98 25.57
N LEU A 471 -12.45 -34.02 26.84
CA LEU A 471 -12.59 -32.91 27.79
C LEU A 471 -11.44 -31.90 27.74
N LYS A 472 -10.33 -32.23 27.08
CA LYS A 472 -9.22 -31.31 26.88
C LYS A 472 -9.41 -30.53 25.59
N VAL A 473 -9.57 -29.21 25.71
CA VAL A 473 -9.62 -28.30 24.56
C VAL A 473 -8.25 -28.24 23.90
N ASP A 474 -8.09 -28.93 22.77
CA ASP A 474 -6.95 -28.74 21.88
C ASP A 474 -7.29 -27.64 20.86
N LEU A 475 -6.53 -26.54 20.89
CA LEU A 475 -6.70 -25.41 19.96
C LEU A 475 -6.44 -25.80 18.49
N LYS A 476 -5.80 -26.95 18.22
CA LYS A 476 -5.54 -27.48 16.87
C LYS A 476 -6.61 -28.47 16.38
N SER A 477 -7.61 -28.78 17.20
CA SER A 477 -8.67 -29.74 16.86
C SER A 477 -9.79 -29.13 16.00
N SER A 478 -10.62 -29.96 15.36
CA SER A 478 -11.75 -29.48 14.54
C SER A 478 -12.74 -28.66 15.38
N LEU A 479 -13.38 -27.67 14.75
CA LEU A 479 -14.41 -26.79 15.34
C LEU A 479 -15.51 -27.57 16.09
N GLU A 480 -15.87 -28.76 15.61
CA GLU A 480 -16.87 -29.66 16.23
C GLU A 480 -16.38 -30.21 17.58
N ARG A 481 -15.07 -30.48 17.74
CA ARG A 481 -14.49 -30.95 19.00
C ARG A 481 -14.40 -29.86 20.05
N GLN A 482 -14.07 -28.64 19.64
CA GLN A 482 -14.13 -27.47 20.52
C GLN A 482 -15.54 -27.30 21.07
N LYS A 483 -16.55 -27.43 20.21
CA LYS A 483 -17.96 -27.33 20.62
C LYS A 483 -18.40 -28.48 21.53
N LEU A 484 -17.98 -29.71 21.22
CA LEU A 484 -18.23 -30.87 22.08
C LEU A 484 -17.65 -30.66 23.49
N ALA A 485 -16.41 -30.19 23.59
CA ALA A 485 -15.75 -29.90 24.87
C ALA A 485 -16.45 -28.77 25.66
N GLU A 486 -16.94 -27.72 24.99
CA GLU A 486 -17.79 -26.70 25.61
C GLU A 486 -19.08 -27.32 26.17
N LEU A 487 -19.77 -28.13 25.36
CA LEU A 487 -21.07 -28.71 25.72
C LEU A 487 -20.99 -29.70 26.88
N LEU A 488 -19.92 -30.50 26.94
CA LEU A 488 -19.66 -31.40 28.07
C LEU A 488 -19.41 -30.63 29.38
N ASN A 489 -18.87 -29.41 29.31
CA ASN A 489 -18.67 -28.54 30.47
C ASN A 489 -19.94 -27.78 30.89
N THR A 490 -20.77 -27.31 29.95
CA THR A 490 -21.96 -26.51 30.24
C THR A 490 -23.24 -27.32 30.49
N GLY A 491 -23.28 -28.58 30.05
CA GLY A 491 -24.42 -29.49 30.17
C GLY A 491 -25.38 -29.48 28.97
N LEU A 492 -25.86 -30.65 28.57
CA LEU A 492 -26.65 -30.89 27.34
C LEU A 492 -28.16 -30.54 27.44
N ASN A 493 -28.66 -30.21 28.63
CA ASN A 493 -30.09 -29.96 28.88
C ASN A 493 -30.47 -28.46 28.91
N GLU A 494 -29.50 -27.55 28.84
CA GLU A 494 -29.77 -26.12 28.89
C GLU A 494 -30.10 -25.55 27.49
N PRO A 495 -31.14 -24.70 27.35
CA PRO A 495 -31.41 -24.01 26.10
C PRO A 495 -30.26 -23.10 25.70
N VAL A 496 -29.77 -23.26 24.47
CA VAL A 496 -28.72 -22.40 23.91
C VAL A 496 -29.30 -21.11 23.31
N GLY A 497 -30.58 -21.11 22.95
CA GLY A 497 -31.27 -19.97 22.35
C GLY A 497 -32.79 -20.10 22.43
N PHE A 498 -33.49 -19.08 21.95
CA PHE A 498 -34.95 -19.01 21.93
C PHE A 498 -35.43 -18.54 20.57
N VAL A 499 -36.41 -19.23 20.01
CA VAL A 499 -36.94 -18.98 18.67
C VAL A 499 -38.43 -18.69 18.75
N VAL A 500 -38.90 -17.69 18.01
CA VAL A 500 -40.33 -17.45 17.80
C VAL A 500 -40.62 -17.40 16.29
N PRO A 501 -41.50 -18.28 15.76
CA PRO A 501 -41.90 -18.21 14.36
C PRO A 501 -42.65 -16.90 14.14
N ILE A 502 -42.26 -16.13 13.12
CA ILE A 502 -42.95 -14.90 12.74
C ILE A 502 -43.16 -14.78 11.24
N ARG A 503 -44.30 -14.23 10.85
CA ARG A 503 -44.63 -13.84 9.47
C ARG A 503 -45.45 -12.56 9.51
N TRP A 504 -45.35 -11.74 8.47
CA TRP A 504 -46.23 -10.58 8.33
C TRP A 504 -47.66 -11.04 7.98
N ASP A 505 -48.67 -10.43 8.59
CA ASP A 505 -50.09 -10.57 8.25
C ASP A 505 -50.51 -9.33 7.45
N TRP A 506 -50.66 -9.48 6.14
CA TRP A 506 -50.98 -8.38 5.22
C TRP A 506 -52.37 -7.80 5.42
N ASP A 507 -53.34 -8.61 5.85
CA ASP A 507 -54.71 -8.13 6.08
C ASP A 507 -54.78 -7.26 7.34
N LYS A 508 -53.99 -7.61 8.36
CA LYS A 508 -54.00 -6.91 9.66
C LYS A 508 -52.86 -5.91 9.83
N ASN A 509 -51.91 -5.86 8.89
CA ASN A 509 -50.69 -5.07 8.94
C ASN A 509 -49.94 -5.21 10.28
N ASN A 510 -49.72 -6.45 10.72
CA ASN A 510 -48.97 -6.75 11.95
C ASN A 510 -48.26 -8.11 11.88
N TRP A 511 -47.43 -8.40 12.89
CA TRP A 511 -46.79 -9.71 13.02
C TRP A 511 -47.78 -10.77 13.50
N GLN A 512 -47.73 -11.94 12.87
CA GLN A 512 -48.39 -13.16 13.33
C GLN A 512 -47.36 -14.25 13.65
N SER A 513 -47.70 -15.13 14.58
CA SER A 513 -46.89 -16.28 14.97
C SER A 513 -47.68 -17.59 14.82
N CYS A 514 -47.00 -18.73 14.82
CA CYS A 514 -47.61 -20.04 14.79
C CYS A 514 -46.94 -20.99 15.80
N LYS A 515 -47.68 -22.01 16.26
CA LYS A 515 -47.15 -23.02 17.17
C LYS A 515 -46.45 -24.12 16.38
N TRP A 516 -45.12 -24.21 16.52
CA TRP A 516 -44.38 -25.39 16.05
C TRP A 516 -44.56 -26.58 17.00
N SER A 517 -44.55 -27.79 16.44
CA SER A 517 -44.56 -29.03 17.21
C SER A 517 -43.54 -30.01 16.64
N PHE A 518 -42.82 -30.71 17.52
CA PHE A 518 -41.73 -31.60 17.15
C PHE A 518 -42.00 -33.01 17.65
N ARG A 519 -41.55 -34.03 16.89
CA ARG A 519 -41.67 -35.43 17.31
C ARG A 519 -40.89 -35.76 18.60
N ARG A 520 -39.76 -35.09 18.81
CA ARG A 520 -38.89 -35.26 19.99
C ARG A 520 -39.21 -34.27 21.12
N GLU A 521 -40.38 -33.61 21.07
CA GLU A 521 -40.87 -32.59 22.01
C GLU A 521 -40.04 -31.29 22.11
N HIS A 522 -38.72 -31.34 21.87
CA HIS A 522 -37.80 -30.21 21.85
C HIS A 522 -37.32 -29.87 20.42
N LEU A 523 -36.93 -28.62 20.23
CA LEU A 523 -36.27 -28.13 19.02
C LEU A 523 -34.76 -28.35 19.13
N PHE A 524 -34.26 -29.40 18.48
CA PHE A 524 -32.83 -29.74 18.43
C PHE A 524 -32.17 -29.12 17.19
N LEU A 525 -31.06 -28.43 17.36
CA LEU A 525 -30.37 -27.73 16.28
C LEU A 525 -29.66 -28.70 15.33
N VAL A 526 -29.51 -28.28 14.07
CA VAL A 526 -28.55 -28.88 13.17
C VAL A 526 -27.15 -28.67 13.78
N PRO A 527 -26.34 -29.74 13.94
CA PRO A 527 -25.02 -29.60 14.54
C PRO A 527 -24.11 -28.63 13.79
N GLY A 528 -23.28 -27.88 14.53
CA GLY A 528 -22.31 -26.93 13.97
C GLY A 528 -22.12 -25.69 14.84
N ASN A 529 -21.27 -24.76 14.37
CA ASN A 529 -20.87 -23.58 15.14
C ASN A 529 -21.47 -22.26 14.63
N SER A 530 -22.33 -22.31 13.61
CA SER A 530 -23.06 -21.14 13.10
C SER A 530 -24.07 -20.60 14.12
N PRO A 531 -24.50 -19.33 14.02
CA PRO A 531 -25.61 -18.80 14.79
C PRO A 531 -26.85 -19.69 14.79
N VAL A 532 -27.61 -19.74 15.89
CA VAL A 532 -28.79 -20.61 16.04
C VAL A 532 -29.80 -20.43 14.88
N GLY A 533 -29.98 -19.20 14.38
CA GLY A 533 -30.89 -18.91 13.26
C GLY A 533 -30.57 -19.65 11.96
N LEU A 534 -29.30 -20.02 11.72
CA LEU A 534 -28.86 -20.78 10.55
C LEU A 534 -28.84 -22.29 10.79
N ARG A 535 -29.03 -22.72 12.04
CA ARG A 535 -29.02 -24.13 12.46
C ARG A 535 -30.42 -24.66 12.79
N LEU A 536 -31.47 -23.90 12.43
CA LEU A 536 -32.85 -24.35 12.66
C LEU A 536 -33.16 -25.56 11.76
N PRO A 537 -33.63 -26.70 12.31
CA PRO A 537 -34.00 -27.87 11.53
C PRO A 537 -35.37 -27.66 10.84
N LEU A 538 -35.42 -26.77 9.84
CA LEU A 538 -36.68 -26.35 9.22
C LEU A 538 -37.47 -27.51 8.58
N ASP A 539 -36.82 -28.62 8.24
CA ASP A 539 -37.46 -29.85 7.74
C ASP A 539 -38.13 -30.69 8.83
N SER A 540 -37.76 -30.48 10.09
CA SER A 540 -38.41 -31.13 11.24
C SER A 540 -39.67 -30.38 11.72
N VAL A 541 -39.94 -29.19 11.18
CA VAL A 541 -41.17 -28.43 11.41
C VAL A 541 -42.30 -29.04 10.58
N GLN A 542 -43.54 -28.95 11.08
CA GLN A 542 -44.74 -29.45 10.38
C GLN A 542 -44.80 -28.93 8.93
N HIS A 543 -45.13 -29.82 8.00
CA HIS A 543 -45.28 -29.48 6.59
C HIS A 543 -46.60 -28.75 6.35
N THR A 544 -46.55 -27.66 5.61
CA THR A 544 -47.71 -26.90 5.09
C THR A 544 -47.72 -27.06 3.58
N ASP A 545 -48.90 -27.17 2.97
CA ASP A 545 -49.02 -27.20 1.51
C ASP A 545 -48.40 -25.90 0.92
N PRO A 546 -47.43 -26.00 -0.02
CA PRO A 546 -46.86 -24.82 -0.67
C PRO A 546 -47.91 -23.90 -1.31
N ASN A 547 -49.05 -24.43 -1.74
CA ASN A 547 -50.15 -23.62 -2.30
C ASN A 547 -50.88 -22.77 -1.25
N GLU A 548 -50.72 -23.08 0.05
CA GLU A 548 -51.21 -22.26 1.17
C GLU A 548 -50.19 -21.20 1.61
N LEU A 549 -48.97 -21.26 1.07
CA LEU A 549 -47.92 -20.26 1.29
C LEU A 549 -47.94 -19.29 0.10
N GLU A 550 -48.52 -18.12 0.31
CA GLU A 550 -48.50 -17.05 -0.68
C GLU A 550 -47.05 -16.53 -0.85
N GLU A 551 -46.40 -16.90 -1.95
CA GLU A 551 -45.14 -16.30 -2.37
C GLU A 551 -45.43 -14.96 -3.04
N LEU A 552 -45.24 -13.88 -2.28
CA LEU A 552 -45.36 -12.53 -2.83
C LEU A 552 -44.05 -12.13 -3.51
N PRO A 553 -44.11 -11.51 -4.69
CA PRO A 553 -42.92 -11.06 -5.40
C PRO A 553 -42.18 -9.99 -4.60
N GLU A 554 -40.85 -9.98 -4.73
CA GLU A 554 -40.01 -8.88 -4.21
C GLU A 554 -40.53 -7.54 -4.72
N ARG A 555 -40.42 -6.51 -3.88
CA ARG A 555 -40.80 -5.16 -4.30
C ARG A 555 -39.91 -4.73 -5.47
N ASP A 556 -40.54 -4.25 -6.53
CA ASP A 556 -39.82 -3.68 -7.65
C ASP A 556 -39.10 -2.38 -7.22
N LEU A 557 -37.79 -2.30 -7.47
CA LEU A 557 -36.98 -1.10 -7.18
C LEU A 557 -37.36 0.09 -8.06
N PHE A 558 -38.10 -0.16 -9.15
CA PHE A 558 -38.67 0.87 -10.02
C PHE A 558 -40.04 1.38 -9.55
N ALA A 559 -40.67 0.77 -8.54
CA ALA A 559 -41.98 1.18 -8.06
C ALA A 559 -41.94 2.49 -7.25
N ASP A 560 -43.04 3.25 -7.30
CA ASP A 560 -43.30 4.36 -6.38
C ASP A 560 -43.67 3.82 -4.99
N VAL A 561 -43.13 4.45 -3.95
CA VAL A 561 -43.34 4.05 -2.55
C VAL A 561 -43.51 5.29 -1.69
N ASP A 562 -44.38 5.20 -0.69
CA ASP A 562 -44.60 6.26 0.31
C ASP A 562 -43.38 6.42 1.24
N ALA A 563 -43.43 7.44 2.12
CA ALA A 563 -42.42 7.60 3.16
C ALA A 563 -42.38 6.39 4.10
N LEU A 564 -41.20 6.07 4.64
CA LEU A 564 -41.06 5.01 5.63
C LEU A 564 -41.72 5.45 6.96
N PRO A 565 -42.42 4.55 7.67
CA PRO A 565 -43.09 4.88 8.93
C PRO A 565 -42.11 5.37 10.01
N GLU A 566 -42.60 6.23 10.92
CA GLU A 566 -41.81 6.81 12.01
C GLU A 566 -42.56 6.86 13.36
N GLY A 567 -41.80 6.97 14.46
CA GLY A 567 -42.36 7.22 15.79
C GLY A 567 -43.45 6.23 16.22
N GLU A 568 -44.64 6.75 16.56
CA GLU A 568 -45.78 5.95 17.01
C GLU A 568 -46.37 5.04 15.91
N GLU A 569 -46.10 5.30 14.62
CA GLU A 569 -46.57 4.46 13.51
C GLU A 569 -45.92 3.07 13.51
N LEU A 570 -44.71 2.99 14.09
CA LEU A 570 -43.97 1.75 14.27
C LEU A 570 -44.48 0.92 15.46
N ILE A 571 -45.40 1.48 16.26
CA ILE A 571 -45.93 0.84 17.45
C ILE A 571 -47.27 0.17 17.10
N PRO A 572 -47.41 -1.15 17.30
CA PRO A 572 -48.69 -1.81 17.09
C PRO A 572 -49.75 -1.25 18.04
N LYS A 573 -50.98 -1.08 17.56
CA LYS A 573 -52.09 -0.51 18.35
C LYS A 573 -52.37 -1.34 19.60
N THR A 574 -52.39 -0.69 20.76
CA THR A 574 -52.60 -1.33 22.08
C THR A 574 -54.01 -1.91 22.21
N GLY A 575 -54.13 -3.14 22.75
CA GLY A 575 -55.41 -3.82 23.01
C GLY A 575 -55.81 -4.94 22.04
N ALA A 576 -55.01 -5.23 21.00
CA ALA A 576 -55.25 -6.34 20.08
C ALA A 576 -54.98 -7.72 20.75
N ARG A 577 -55.83 -8.73 20.47
CA ARG A 577 -55.55 -10.13 20.84
C ARG A 577 -54.30 -10.62 20.07
N PHE A 578 -53.52 -11.52 20.67
CA PHE A 578 -52.36 -12.13 20.01
C PHE A 578 -52.73 -12.71 18.65
N ASN A 579 -51.96 -12.39 17.61
CA ASN A 579 -52.23 -12.85 16.25
C ASN A 579 -51.55 -14.21 16.00
N ASN A 580 -52.32 -15.29 16.16
CA ASN A 580 -51.86 -16.66 15.94
C ASN A 580 -52.41 -17.22 14.62
N SER A 581 -51.52 -17.59 13.70
CA SER A 581 -51.83 -18.25 12.43
C SER A 581 -52.16 -19.72 12.63
N LYS A 582 -53.09 -20.24 11.82
CA LYS A 582 -53.30 -21.69 11.65
C LYS A 582 -52.33 -22.31 10.65
N VAL A 583 -51.84 -21.51 9.70
CA VAL A 583 -50.83 -21.89 8.70
C VAL A 583 -49.47 -21.92 9.38
N ILE A 584 -48.74 -23.03 9.26
CA ILE A 584 -47.39 -23.16 9.81
C ILE A 584 -46.40 -22.61 8.79
N PHE A 585 -45.53 -21.70 9.23
CA PHE A 585 -44.45 -21.15 8.42
C PHE A 585 -43.10 -21.34 9.12
N LYS A 586 -42.04 -21.30 8.32
CA LYS A 586 -40.67 -21.65 8.73
C LYS A 586 -39.78 -20.42 9.01
N THR A 587 -40.28 -19.22 8.75
CA THR A 587 -39.63 -17.95 9.06
C THR A 587 -39.68 -17.66 10.56
N ALA A 588 -38.54 -17.36 11.20
CA ALA A 588 -38.47 -17.21 12.65
C ALA A 588 -37.40 -16.21 13.12
N LEU A 589 -37.71 -15.53 14.23
CA LEU A 589 -36.81 -14.64 14.94
C LEU A 589 -36.12 -15.40 16.07
N VAL A 590 -34.81 -15.19 16.25
CA VAL A 590 -34.02 -15.93 17.23
C VAL A 590 -33.27 -14.98 18.15
N VAL A 591 -33.19 -15.33 19.43
CA VAL A 591 -32.37 -14.65 20.43
C VAL A 591 -31.43 -15.67 21.07
N GLU A 592 -30.15 -15.38 21.04
CA GLU A 592 -29.08 -16.25 21.53
C GLU A 592 -28.08 -15.41 22.36
N VAL A 593 -27.44 -16.01 23.37
CA VAL A 593 -26.28 -15.39 24.02
C VAL A 593 -25.03 -16.20 23.69
N ARG A 594 -24.01 -15.53 23.14
CA ARG A 594 -22.69 -16.13 22.86
C ARG A 594 -21.61 -15.27 23.49
N GLN A 595 -20.71 -15.89 24.25
CA GLN A 595 -19.59 -15.20 24.93
C GLN A 595 -20.03 -13.94 25.69
N GLY A 596 -21.13 -14.07 26.46
CA GLY A 596 -21.69 -12.98 27.27
C GLY A 596 -22.37 -11.83 26.49
N LYS A 597 -22.53 -11.96 25.17
CA LYS A 597 -23.18 -10.99 24.27
C LYS A 597 -24.54 -11.50 23.80
N LEU A 598 -25.55 -10.64 23.73
CA LEU A 598 -26.89 -10.99 23.27
C LEU A 598 -27.04 -10.69 21.78
N PHE A 599 -27.29 -11.74 21.00
CA PHE A 599 -27.52 -11.66 19.55
C PHE A 599 -29.01 -11.82 19.24
N VAL A 600 -29.51 -11.00 18.32
CA VAL A 600 -30.88 -11.09 17.78
C VAL A 600 -30.77 -11.36 16.29
N PHE A 601 -31.14 -12.57 15.88
CA PHE A 601 -31.08 -13.02 14.50
C PHE A 601 -32.39 -12.71 13.78
N PHE A 602 -32.32 -11.82 12.79
CA PHE A 602 -33.46 -11.38 12.00
C PHE A 602 -33.74 -12.38 10.86
N PRO A 603 -35.00 -12.81 10.68
CA PRO A 603 -35.39 -13.60 9.52
C PRO A 603 -35.42 -12.77 8.23
N PRO A 604 -35.51 -13.42 7.05
CA PRO A 604 -35.85 -12.70 5.82
C PRO A 604 -37.21 -12.04 5.97
N THR A 605 -37.33 -10.80 5.49
CA THR A 605 -38.58 -10.03 5.49
C THR A 605 -38.93 -9.66 4.05
N SER A 606 -40.22 -9.43 3.77
CA SER A 606 -40.65 -9.10 2.40
C SER A 606 -40.29 -7.67 2.02
N TYR A 607 -40.63 -6.69 2.86
CA TYR A 607 -40.39 -5.26 2.63
C TYR A 607 -39.58 -4.63 3.77
N PHE A 608 -38.90 -3.51 3.48
CA PHE A 608 -38.07 -2.80 4.45
C PHE A 608 -38.89 -2.28 5.65
N GLU A 609 -40.15 -1.88 5.44
CA GLU A 609 -41.06 -1.47 6.51
C GLU A 609 -41.20 -2.56 7.57
N HIS A 610 -41.32 -3.83 7.15
CA HIS A 610 -41.43 -4.97 8.06
C HIS A 610 -40.13 -5.13 8.85
N TYR A 611 -38.99 -5.00 8.19
CA TYR A 611 -37.70 -4.99 8.87
C TYR A 611 -37.62 -3.88 9.93
N LEU A 612 -38.07 -2.67 9.59
CA LEU A 612 -38.09 -1.52 10.50
C LEU A 612 -38.98 -1.76 11.74
N PHE A 613 -40.13 -2.42 11.58
CA PHE A 613 -40.95 -2.84 12.73
C PHE A 613 -40.20 -3.79 13.68
N LEU A 614 -39.38 -4.71 13.15
CA LEU A 614 -38.54 -5.57 13.98
C LEU A 614 -37.45 -4.77 14.71
N VAL A 615 -36.77 -3.88 14.00
CA VAL A 615 -35.74 -3.01 14.58
C VAL A 615 -36.31 -2.22 15.76
N ASN A 616 -37.47 -1.56 15.57
CA ASN A 616 -38.12 -0.79 16.61
C ASN A 616 -38.55 -1.65 17.82
N ALA A 617 -39.13 -2.83 17.57
CA ALA A 617 -39.52 -3.74 18.66
C ALA A 617 -38.32 -4.24 19.47
N VAL A 618 -37.19 -4.50 18.81
CA VAL A 618 -35.94 -4.93 19.44
C VAL A 618 -35.32 -3.80 20.24
N GLU A 619 -35.24 -2.59 19.69
CA GLU A 619 -34.71 -1.42 20.40
C GLU A 619 -35.52 -1.12 21.67
N ARG A 620 -36.85 -1.08 21.57
CA ARG A 620 -37.73 -0.86 22.74
C ARG A 620 -37.58 -1.95 23.79
N THR A 621 -37.36 -3.19 23.36
CA THR A 621 -37.09 -4.31 24.28
C THR A 621 -35.74 -4.14 24.98
N ALA A 622 -34.70 -3.79 24.22
CA ALA A 622 -33.36 -3.51 24.74
C ALA A 622 -33.38 -2.36 25.75
N GLU A 623 -34.13 -1.30 25.48
CA GLU A 623 -34.27 -0.14 26.36
C GLU A 623 -35.00 -0.50 27.66
N LYS A 624 -36.15 -1.19 27.57
CA LYS A 624 -36.92 -1.64 28.74
C LYS A 624 -36.11 -2.55 29.66
N LEU A 625 -35.25 -3.39 29.08
CA LEU A 625 -34.45 -4.35 29.82
C LEU A 625 -33.05 -3.84 30.18
N LYS A 626 -32.63 -2.70 29.63
CA LYS A 626 -31.26 -2.16 29.69
C LYS A 626 -30.23 -3.21 29.27
N MET A 627 -30.50 -3.91 28.18
CA MET A 627 -29.65 -4.97 27.63
C MET A 627 -29.19 -4.56 26.23
N PRO A 628 -27.89 -4.30 26.02
CA PRO A 628 -27.38 -4.00 24.68
C PRO A 628 -27.37 -5.27 23.81
N VAL A 629 -27.57 -5.10 22.50
CA VAL A 629 -27.77 -6.20 21.55
C VAL A 629 -26.91 -6.07 20.30
N LEU A 630 -26.56 -7.22 19.72
CA LEU A 630 -25.98 -7.35 18.39
C LEU A 630 -27.07 -7.86 17.43
N ILE A 631 -27.33 -7.12 16.34
CA ILE A 631 -28.27 -7.56 15.32
C ILE A 631 -27.52 -8.42 14.29
N GLU A 632 -28.05 -9.59 13.98
CA GLU A 632 -27.49 -10.51 12.98
C GLU A 632 -28.61 -11.09 12.11
N GLY A 633 -28.25 -11.99 11.18
CA GLY A 633 -29.22 -12.70 10.33
C GLY A 633 -29.28 -12.17 8.91
N TYR A 634 -30.48 -12.19 8.32
CA TYR A 634 -30.69 -11.80 6.92
C TYR A 634 -30.63 -10.28 6.77
N ASP A 635 -30.12 -9.82 5.63
CA ASP A 635 -30.08 -8.39 5.31
C ASP A 635 -31.50 -7.83 5.17
N PRO A 636 -31.68 -6.52 5.48
CA PRO A 636 -32.92 -5.84 5.10
C PRO A 636 -33.12 -5.92 3.57
N PRO A 637 -34.36 -6.06 3.09
CA PRO A 637 -34.67 -5.97 1.67
C PRO A 637 -34.14 -4.66 1.07
N SER A 638 -33.66 -4.73 -0.17
CA SER A 638 -33.20 -3.55 -0.90
C SER A 638 -34.30 -2.49 -0.99
N ASP A 639 -33.99 -1.25 -0.60
CA ASP A 639 -34.94 -0.14 -0.59
C ASP A 639 -34.27 1.19 -0.97
N LYS A 640 -34.92 1.96 -1.84
CA LYS A 640 -34.40 3.23 -2.35
C LYS A 640 -34.32 4.34 -1.30
N ARG A 641 -35.02 4.22 -0.17
CA ARG A 641 -35.08 5.22 0.92
C ARG A 641 -33.95 5.05 1.95
N VAL A 642 -33.12 4.02 1.80
CA VAL A 642 -32.09 3.62 2.77
C VAL A 642 -30.72 3.62 2.09
N THR A 643 -29.70 4.00 2.84
CA THR A 643 -28.30 3.94 2.43
C THR A 643 -27.58 2.90 3.29
N LYS A 644 -26.54 2.27 2.74
CA LYS A 644 -25.73 1.29 3.46
C LYS A 644 -24.24 1.43 3.18
N MET A 645 -23.44 1.03 4.16
CA MET A 645 -22.01 0.80 4.06
C MET A 645 -21.71 -0.60 4.60
N MET A 646 -20.79 -1.33 3.97
CA MET A 646 -20.42 -2.68 4.43
C MET A 646 -18.90 -2.85 4.48
N ILE A 647 -18.42 -3.60 5.47
CA ILE A 647 -17.04 -4.09 5.54
C ILE A 647 -17.08 -5.61 5.46
N THR A 648 -16.34 -6.16 4.50
CA THR A 648 -16.28 -7.60 4.23
C THR A 648 -14.83 -8.09 4.14
N PRO A 649 -14.55 -9.34 4.52
CA PRO A 649 -13.25 -9.95 4.34
C PRO A 649 -13.12 -10.54 2.94
N ASP A 650 -11.97 -10.28 2.32
CA ASP A 650 -11.54 -10.96 1.10
C ASP A 650 -10.14 -11.58 1.29
N PRO A 651 -9.71 -12.52 0.43
CA PRO A 651 -8.40 -13.13 0.56
C PRO A 651 -7.31 -12.07 0.60
N GLY A 652 -6.59 -12.01 1.72
CA GLY A 652 -5.49 -11.06 1.91
C GLY A 652 -5.85 -9.59 2.17
N VAL A 653 -7.13 -9.21 2.16
CA VAL A 653 -7.57 -7.81 2.36
C VAL A 653 -8.87 -7.72 3.17
N ILE A 654 -9.24 -6.51 3.60
CA ILE A 654 -10.62 -6.15 3.89
C ILE A 654 -11.13 -5.24 2.77
N GLU A 655 -12.41 -5.36 2.44
CA GLU A 655 -13.08 -4.53 1.44
C GLU A 655 -14.12 -3.66 2.14
N VAL A 656 -14.14 -2.36 1.84
CA VAL A 656 -15.13 -1.41 2.35
C VAL A 656 -16.01 -0.98 1.19
N ASN A 657 -17.25 -1.46 1.17
CA ASN A 657 -18.27 -1.01 0.24
C ASN A 657 -18.81 0.33 0.76
N ILE A 658 -18.30 1.44 0.22
CA ILE A 658 -18.74 2.78 0.61
C ILE A 658 -20.06 3.13 -0.05
N HIS A 659 -20.89 3.90 0.65
CA HIS A 659 -22.16 4.37 0.10
C HIS A 659 -21.91 5.33 -1.08
N PRO A 660 -22.80 5.32 -2.10
CA PRO A 660 -22.63 6.16 -3.27
C PRO A 660 -22.90 7.64 -2.94
N ALA A 661 -22.05 8.53 -3.44
CA ALA A 661 -22.18 9.97 -3.35
C ALA A 661 -22.86 10.55 -4.60
N ALA A 662 -23.67 11.59 -4.41
CA ALA A 662 -24.39 12.27 -5.49
C ALA A 662 -23.59 13.47 -6.07
N SER A 663 -22.64 14.01 -5.31
CA SER A 663 -21.80 15.14 -5.74
C SER A 663 -20.31 14.82 -5.63
N TRP A 664 -19.50 15.57 -6.37
CA TRP A 664 -18.06 15.53 -6.36
C TRP A 664 -17.48 15.85 -4.98
N ARG A 665 -18.02 16.88 -4.31
CA ARG A 665 -17.57 17.30 -2.98
C ARG A 665 -17.88 16.27 -1.91
N GLU A 666 -19.05 15.65 -1.97
CA GLU A 666 -19.43 14.54 -1.09
C GLU A 666 -18.52 13.32 -1.30
N LEU A 667 -18.25 12.94 -2.55
CA LEU A 667 -17.36 11.82 -2.88
C LEU A 667 -15.95 12.04 -2.33
N ALA A 668 -15.38 13.22 -2.54
CA ALA A 668 -14.05 13.59 -2.02
C ALA A 668 -14.00 13.58 -0.49
N HIS A 669 -15.04 14.10 0.16
CA HIS A 669 -15.16 14.09 1.62
C HIS A 669 -15.23 12.67 2.20
N ASN A 670 -16.05 11.81 1.60
CA ASN A 670 -16.21 10.42 2.03
C ASN A 670 -14.89 9.63 1.90
N TYR A 671 -14.16 9.81 0.81
CA TYR A 671 -12.87 9.13 0.64
C TYR A 671 -11.77 9.67 1.57
N ASP A 672 -11.76 10.98 1.86
CA ASP A 672 -10.83 11.56 2.85
C ASP A 672 -11.07 10.98 4.26
N ILE A 673 -12.33 10.94 4.70
CA ILE A 673 -12.71 10.30 5.97
C ILE A 673 -12.31 8.83 5.99
N LEU A 674 -12.64 8.08 4.93
CA LEU A 674 -12.33 6.65 4.87
C LEU A 674 -10.84 6.37 5.03
N TYR A 675 -9.98 7.04 4.26
CA TYR A 675 -8.53 6.85 4.34
C TYR A 675 -7.98 7.24 5.72
N LYS A 676 -8.45 8.36 6.28
CA LYS A 676 -8.04 8.81 7.61
C LYS A 676 -8.43 7.80 8.70
N LYS A 677 -9.68 7.33 8.72
CA LYS A 677 -10.15 6.36 9.72
C LYS A 677 -9.52 4.99 9.55
N ALA A 678 -9.21 4.57 8.32
CA ALA A 678 -8.43 3.37 8.07
C ALA A 678 -7.02 3.47 8.67
N ALA A 679 -6.30 4.56 8.39
CA ALA A 679 -4.97 4.82 8.96
C ALA A 679 -5.01 4.84 10.49
N GLU A 680 -5.95 5.57 11.10
CA GLU A 680 -6.14 5.57 12.55
C GLU A 680 -6.55 4.20 13.14
N SER A 681 -6.96 3.25 12.30
CA SER A 681 -7.31 1.87 12.66
C SER A 681 -6.18 0.88 12.36
N LYS A 682 -4.96 1.35 12.05
CA LYS A 682 -3.79 0.54 11.67
C LYS A 682 -3.99 -0.25 10.38
N LEU A 683 -4.73 0.34 9.44
CA LEU A 683 -4.96 -0.19 8.10
C LEU A 683 -4.36 0.74 7.05
N ALA A 684 -3.71 0.14 6.05
CA ALA A 684 -3.08 0.83 4.93
C ALA A 684 -3.68 0.38 3.59
N THR A 685 -3.38 1.14 2.55
CA THR A 685 -3.88 0.94 1.17
C THR A 685 -2.82 0.38 0.24
N GLU A 686 -1.67 0.00 0.79
CA GLU A 686 -0.49 -0.40 0.06
C GLU A 686 0.24 -1.54 0.77
N LYS A 687 1.04 -2.28 -0.01
CA LYS A 687 1.96 -3.33 0.45
C LYS A 687 3.33 -3.09 -0.16
N PHE A 688 4.35 -3.60 0.52
CA PHE A 688 5.71 -3.65 0.00
C PHE A 688 6.07 -5.09 -0.31
N ASN A 689 6.64 -5.34 -1.48
CA ASN A 689 7.25 -6.62 -1.82
C ASN A 689 8.62 -6.76 -1.13
N ILE A 690 9.13 -7.99 -1.02
CA ILE A 690 10.45 -8.29 -0.41
C ILE A 690 11.57 -7.46 -1.04
N ASP A 691 11.47 -7.19 -2.35
CA ASP A 691 12.47 -6.45 -3.09
C ASP A 691 12.32 -4.91 -2.96
N GLY A 692 11.38 -4.45 -2.15
CA GLY A 692 11.10 -3.03 -1.94
C GLY A 692 10.08 -2.44 -2.91
N ARG A 693 9.57 -3.20 -3.90
CA ARG A 693 8.55 -2.66 -4.81
C ARG A 693 7.27 -2.31 -4.05
N HIS A 694 6.72 -1.16 -4.42
CA HIS A 694 5.48 -0.66 -3.87
C HIS A 694 4.30 -1.19 -4.69
N THR A 695 3.26 -1.69 -4.04
CA THR A 695 2.04 -2.19 -4.70
C THR A 695 0.80 -1.75 -3.97
N GLY A 696 -0.36 -1.77 -4.65
CA GLY A 696 -1.64 -1.71 -3.95
C GLY A 696 -1.82 -2.93 -3.04
N THR A 697 -2.95 -2.98 -2.34
CA THR A 697 -3.30 -4.07 -1.42
C THR A 697 -3.41 -5.45 -2.07
N GLY A 698 -3.59 -5.49 -3.39
CA GLY A 698 -3.91 -6.68 -4.19
C GLY A 698 -5.41 -6.99 -4.32
N GLY A 699 -6.28 -6.28 -3.59
CA GLY A 699 -7.73 -6.48 -3.58
C GLY A 699 -8.53 -5.63 -4.57
N GLY A 700 -7.87 -4.70 -5.28
CA GLY A 700 -8.53 -3.74 -6.18
C GLY A 700 -9.18 -2.55 -5.45
N ASN A 701 -9.63 -1.56 -6.23
CA ASN A 701 -10.46 -0.43 -5.84
C ASN A 701 -11.56 -0.27 -6.89
N HIS A 702 -12.59 -1.12 -6.81
CA HIS A 702 -13.65 -1.08 -7.83
C HIS A 702 -14.40 0.25 -7.77
N VAL A 703 -14.50 0.95 -8.90
CA VAL A 703 -15.24 2.20 -9.01
C VAL A 703 -16.64 1.90 -9.51
N THR A 704 -17.67 2.37 -8.81
CA THR A 704 -19.07 2.09 -9.16
C THR A 704 -19.78 3.33 -9.70
N LEU A 705 -20.54 3.17 -10.78
CA LEU A 705 -21.35 4.22 -11.41
C LEU A 705 -22.80 3.77 -11.47
N GLY A 706 -23.72 4.61 -11.00
CA GLY A 706 -25.15 4.36 -11.07
C GLY A 706 -25.98 5.63 -10.99
N GLY A 707 -27.23 5.51 -10.55
CA GLY A 707 -28.07 6.64 -10.19
C GLY A 707 -28.63 6.47 -8.78
N GLN A 708 -29.28 7.52 -8.26
CA GLN A 708 -29.92 7.47 -6.92
C GLN A 708 -30.99 6.38 -6.82
N VAL A 709 -31.67 6.12 -7.94
CA VAL A 709 -32.53 4.96 -8.19
C VAL A 709 -32.08 4.28 -9.49
N PRO A 710 -32.38 2.99 -9.70
CA PRO A 710 -31.96 2.30 -10.93
C PRO A 710 -32.39 3.01 -12.23
N ALA A 711 -33.61 3.58 -12.27
CA ALA A 711 -34.12 4.34 -13.41
C ALA A 711 -33.30 5.60 -13.76
N ASP A 712 -32.56 6.14 -12.80
CA ASP A 712 -31.74 7.33 -12.99
C ASP A 712 -30.38 6.99 -13.62
N SER A 713 -29.98 5.72 -13.61
CA SER A 713 -28.68 5.26 -14.09
C SER A 713 -28.42 5.78 -15.51
N PRO A 714 -27.35 6.58 -15.71
CA PRO A 714 -26.99 7.07 -17.04
C PRO A 714 -26.79 5.93 -18.04
N LEU A 715 -26.33 4.77 -17.56
CA LEU A 715 -26.01 3.62 -18.39
C LEU A 715 -27.26 2.86 -18.85
N LEU A 716 -28.29 2.76 -18.00
CA LEU A 716 -29.58 2.16 -18.38
C LEU A 716 -30.37 3.06 -19.32
N ARG A 717 -30.31 4.39 -19.12
CA ARG A 717 -30.98 5.38 -19.97
C ARG A 717 -30.35 5.49 -21.37
N ARG A 718 -29.04 5.26 -21.47
CA ARG A 718 -28.24 5.47 -22.68
C ARG A 718 -27.24 4.31 -22.90
N PRO A 719 -27.63 3.24 -23.62
CA PRO A 719 -26.73 2.10 -23.91
C PRO A 719 -25.44 2.48 -24.68
N ASP A 720 -25.50 3.56 -25.46
CA ASP A 720 -24.39 4.11 -26.24
C ASP A 720 -23.27 4.70 -25.36
N ILE A 721 -23.55 5.02 -24.08
CA ILE A 721 -22.53 5.43 -23.12
C ILE A 721 -21.60 4.25 -22.79
N LEU A 722 -22.17 3.07 -22.53
CA LEU A 722 -21.34 1.88 -22.25
C LEU A 722 -20.53 1.47 -23.48
N ARG A 723 -21.09 1.58 -24.70
CA ARG A 723 -20.31 1.46 -25.94
C ARG A 723 -19.14 2.44 -25.97
N SER A 724 -19.40 3.71 -25.63
CA SER A 724 -18.38 4.77 -25.64
C SER A 724 -17.24 4.45 -24.68
N PHE A 725 -17.55 4.01 -23.46
CA PHE A 725 -16.54 3.54 -22.49
C PHE A 725 -15.74 2.37 -23.02
N ILE A 726 -16.39 1.31 -23.50
CA ILE A 726 -15.71 0.12 -24.03
C ILE A 726 -14.80 0.50 -25.19
N THR A 727 -15.29 1.30 -26.14
CA THR A 727 -14.52 1.72 -27.34
C THR A 727 -13.33 2.58 -26.93
N PHE A 728 -13.52 3.54 -26.03
CA PHE A 728 -12.46 4.44 -25.59
C PHE A 728 -11.36 3.70 -24.81
N TRP A 729 -11.74 2.80 -23.88
CA TRP A 729 -10.77 1.93 -23.21
C TRP A 729 -10.07 0.99 -24.19
N GLN A 730 -10.79 0.48 -25.19
CA GLN A 730 -10.21 -0.38 -26.22
C GLN A 730 -9.15 0.37 -27.05
N HIS A 731 -9.40 1.64 -27.37
CA HIS A 731 -8.46 2.52 -28.08
C HIS A 731 -7.28 2.98 -27.24
N HIS A 732 -7.44 3.09 -25.93
CA HIS A 732 -6.41 3.60 -25.02
C HIS A 732 -6.03 2.54 -23.96
N PRO A 733 -5.17 1.55 -24.31
CA PRO A 733 -4.71 0.53 -23.37
C PRO A 733 -4.07 1.06 -22.09
N CYS A 734 -3.55 2.29 -22.07
CA CYS A 734 -3.01 2.89 -20.85
C CYS A 734 -4.04 2.93 -19.70
N LEU A 735 -5.33 3.09 -20.02
CA LEU A 735 -6.42 3.14 -19.03
C LEU A 735 -6.61 1.80 -18.30
N SER A 736 -6.23 0.69 -18.92
CA SER A 736 -6.22 -0.61 -18.27
C SER A 736 -4.90 -0.87 -17.54
N TYR A 737 -3.76 -0.48 -18.12
CA TYR A 737 -2.45 -0.91 -17.60
C TYR A 737 -1.82 0.03 -16.57
N LEU A 738 -2.12 1.33 -16.62
CA LEU A 738 -1.60 2.31 -15.66
C LEU A 738 -2.18 2.07 -14.26
N PHE A 739 -3.48 1.74 -14.21
CA PHE A 739 -4.21 1.62 -12.96
C PHE A 739 -4.35 0.19 -12.43
N SER A 740 -3.99 -0.83 -13.21
CA SER A 740 -4.15 -2.24 -12.81
C SER A 740 -3.19 -2.67 -11.70
N THR A 741 -3.52 -3.79 -11.06
CA THR A 741 -2.58 -4.55 -10.24
C THR A 741 -1.42 -5.10 -11.10
N GLN A 742 -0.44 -5.76 -10.46
CA GLN A 742 0.66 -6.43 -11.17
C GLN A 742 0.17 -7.58 -12.08
N PHE A 743 -0.94 -8.22 -11.74
CA PHE A 743 -1.46 -9.37 -12.47
C PHE A 743 -2.42 -8.93 -13.59
N ILE A 744 -1.90 -8.89 -14.83
CA ILE A 744 -2.64 -8.51 -16.03
C ILE A 744 -2.72 -9.65 -17.06
N GLY A 745 -3.64 -9.54 -18.02
CA GLY A 745 -3.84 -10.50 -19.09
C GLY A 745 -5.19 -11.22 -19.02
N PRO A 746 -5.45 -12.19 -19.92
CA PRO A 746 -6.77 -12.82 -20.12
C PRO A 746 -7.30 -13.58 -18.91
N THR A 747 -6.42 -13.99 -18.00
CA THR A 747 -6.76 -14.72 -16.78
C THR A 747 -6.66 -13.86 -15.52
N SER A 748 -6.49 -12.54 -15.68
CA SER A 748 -6.44 -11.58 -14.57
C SER A 748 -7.80 -11.43 -13.88
N GLN A 749 -7.87 -10.58 -12.84
CA GLN A 749 -9.14 -10.30 -12.16
C GLN A 749 -10.10 -9.44 -13.00
N ALA A 750 -9.56 -8.65 -13.92
CA ALA A 750 -10.30 -7.69 -14.73
C ALA A 750 -9.71 -7.60 -16.15
N PRO A 751 -9.75 -8.69 -16.93
CA PRO A 751 -9.21 -8.71 -18.29
C PRO A 751 -9.95 -7.72 -19.18
N ARG A 752 -9.20 -7.15 -20.14
CA ARG A 752 -9.78 -6.35 -21.23
C ARG A 752 -10.58 -7.23 -22.17
N VAL A 753 -11.56 -6.63 -22.85
CA VAL A 753 -12.41 -7.32 -23.84
C VAL A 753 -11.60 -7.90 -25.02
N ASP A 754 -10.43 -7.35 -25.32
CA ASP A 754 -9.54 -7.76 -26.42
C ASP A 754 -8.31 -8.58 -26.01
N GLU A 755 -8.16 -8.94 -24.73
CA GLU A 755 -7.07 -9.83 -24.27
C GLU A 755 -7.42 -11.32 -24.34
N GLY A 756 -8.72 -11.65 -24.44
CA GLY A 756 -9.24 -13.01 -24.44
C GLY A 756 -9.23 -13.65 -25.83
N ARG A 757 -10.44 -13.87 -26.38
CA ARG A 757 -10.61 -14.55 -27.66
C ARG A 757 -10.49 -13.57 -28.83
N VAL A 758 -9.87 -14.01 -29.92
CA VAL A 758 -9.57 -13.15 -31.09
C VAL A 758 -10.84 -12.68 -31.79
N GLU A 759 -11.89 -13.50 -31.79
CA GLU A 759 -13.19 -13.22 -32.41
C GLU A 759 -14.08 -12.26 -31.61
N THR A 760 -13.78 -12.01 -30.32
CA THR A 760 -14.63 -11.20 -29.44
C THR A 760 -14.90 -9.81 -30.03
N LEU A 761 -13.89 -9.15 -30.60
CA LEU A 761 -14.04 -7.82 -31.16
C LEU A 761 -14.94 -7.78 -32.41
N TYR A 762 -14.95 -8.85 -33.21
CA TYR A 762 -15.84 -8.95 -34.37
C TYR A 762 -17.30 -9.07 -33.93
N GLU A 763 -17.59 -9.93 -32.95
CA GLU A 763 -18.96 -10.08 -32.42
C GLU A 763 -19.42 -8.83 -31.65
N LEU A 764 -18.51 -8.16 -30.94
CA LEU A 764 -18.79 -6.90 -30.26
C LEU A 764 -19.16 -5.77 -31.23
N GLU A 765 -18.52 -5.70 -32.40
CA GLU A 765 -18.90 -4.75 -33.45
C GLU A 765 -20.32 -5.00 -33.99
N ILE A 766 -20.76 -6.25 -34.05
CA ILE A 766 -22.15 -6.61 -34.40
C ILE A 766 -23.09 -6.16 -33.27
N ALA A 767 -22.72 -6.40 -32.01
CA ALA A 767 -23.49 -5.96 -30.85
C ALA A 767 -23.66 -4.43 -30.82
N PHE A 768 -22.62 -3.67 -31.17
CA PHE A 768 -22.70 -2.22 -31.28
C PHE A 768 -23.71 -1.73 -32.33
N GLN A 769 -23.94 -2.50 -33.40
CA GLN A 769 -24.95 -2.18 -34.42
C GLN A 769 -26.39 -2.41 -33.95
N GLN A 770 -26.58 -3.20 -32.87
CA GLN A 770 -27.89 -3.45 -32.29
C GLN A 770 -28.33 -2.37 -31.29
N ILE A 771 -27.47 -1.39 -31.00
CA ILE A 771 -27.81 -0.27 -30.12
C ILE A 771 -28.77 0.67 -30.87
N PRO A 772 -30.01 0.85 -30.40
CA PRO A 772 -30.98 1.74 -31.04
C PRO A 772 -30.55 3.21 -30.95
N GLU A 773 -31.09 4.04 -31.83
CA GLU A 773 -30.97 5.50 -31.70
C GLU A 773 -31.60 5.96 -30.37
N TYR A 774 -30.98 6.93 -29.72
CA TYR A 774 -31.42 7.37 -28.40
C TYR A 774 -32.80 8.04 -28.45
N ASN A 775 -33.74 7.47 -27.70
CA ASN A 775 -35.03 8.06 -27.38
C ASN A 775 -35.33 7.80 -25.90
N GLU A 776 -35.38 8.87 -25.10
CA GLU A 776 -35.52 8.79 -23.64
C GLU A 776 -36.79 8.06 -23.17
N ASN A 777 -37.88 8.16 -23.93
CA ASN A 777 -39.18 7.59 -23.55
C ASN A 777 -39.40 6.15 -24.05
N GLU A 778 -38.49 5.62 -24.87
CA GLU A 778 -38.67 4.33 -25.56
C GLU A 778 -37.55 3.32 -25.26
N MET A 779 -36.54 3.69 -24.47
CA MET A 779 -35.39 2.83 -24.19
C MET A 779 -35.68 1.82 -23.07
N PRO A 780 -35.73 0.50 -23.35
CA PRO A 780 -35.92 -0.49 -22.29
C PRO A 780 -34.63 -0.68 -21.48
N PHE A 781 -34.71 -0.52 -20.16
CA PHE A 781 -33.53 -0.63 -19.27
C PHE A 781 -32.80 -1.97 -19.37
N TRP A 782 -33.51 -3.07 -19.61
CA TRP A 782 -32.91 -4.41 -19.74
C TRP A 782 -32.01 -4.57 -20.98
N LEU A 783 -32.14 -3.69 -21.98
CA LEU A 783 -31.50 -3.84 -23.29
C LEU A 783 -29.98 -3.77 -23.19
N VAL A 784 -29.46 -2.85 -22.39
CA VAL A 784 -28.01 -2.64 -22.20
C VAL A 784 -27.34 -3.95 -21.77
N ASP A 785 -27.92 -4.60 -20.78
CA ASP A 785 -27.42 -5.86 -20.25
C ASP A 785 -27.43 -6.97 -21.31
N ARG A 786 -28.53 -7.10 -22.06
CA ARG A 786 -28.66 -8.13 -23.11
C ARG A 786 -27.69 -7.95 -24.27
N ILE A 787 -27.32 -6.70 -24.60
CA ILE A 787 -26.35 -6.41 -25.65
C ILE A 787 -24.93 -6.78 -25.20
N PHE A 788 -24.54 -6.47 -23.96
CA PHE A 788 -23.13 -6.53 -23.56
C PHE A 788 -22.72 -7.71 -22.67
N ARG A 789 -23.65 -8.38 -21.97
CA ARG A 789 -23.32 -9.37 -20.93
C ARG A 789 -22.37 -10.47 -21.35
N HIS A 790 -22.53 -10.97 -22.56
CA HIS A 790 -21.74 -12.11 -23.04
C HIS A 790 -20.37 -11.72 -23.61
N PHE A 791 -20.08 -10.42 -23.72
CA PHE A 791 -18.79 -9.90 -24.17
C PHE A 791 -17.95 -9.37 -23.01
N LEU A 792 -18.58 -8.95 -21.91
CA LEU A 792 -17.92 -8.44 -20.71
C LEU A 792 -17.69 -9.58 -19.70
N THR A 793 -16.85 -10.55 -20.08
CA THR A 793 -16.53 -11.74 -19.28
C THR A 793 -15.07 -12.14 -19.41
N ASP A 794 -14.53 -12.88 -18.43
CA ASP A 794 -13.26 -13.57 -18.60
C ASP A 794 -13.35 -14.74 -19.61
N ILE A 795 -12.23 -15.43 -19.85
CA ILE A 795 -12.16 -16.59 -20.75
C ILE A 795 -13.06 -17.77 -20.33
N THR A 796 -13.53 -17.80 -19.08
CA THR A 796 -14.44 -18.82 -18.53
C THR A 796 -15.91 -18.41 -18.61
N GLY A 797 -16.21 -17.18 -19.04
CA GLY A 797 -17.56 -16.64 -19.13
C GLY A 797 -18.05 -15.98 -17.84
N ASN A 798 -17.16 -15.66 -16.90
CA ASN A 798 -17.52 -15.01 -15.64
C ASN A 798 -17.60 -13.48 -15.81
N THR A 799 -18.79 -12.91 -15.64
CA THR A 799 -19.08 -11.46 -15.72
C THR A 799 -18.46 -10.66 -14.59
N HIS A 800 -18.32 -11.25 -13.40
CA HIS A 800 -17.65 -10.66 -12.24
C HIS A 800 -16.14 -10.49 -12.46
N ARG A 801 -15.57 -11.16 -13.47
CA ARG A 801 -14.15 -11.09 -13.84
C ARG A 801 -13.98 -10.39 -15.18
N SER A 802 -14.43 -9.15 -15.24
CA SER A 802 -14.28 -8.28 -16.42
C SER A 802 -13.88 -6.88 -15.98
N GLU A 803 -13.20 -6.16 -16.85
CA GLU A 803 -12.85 -4.74 -16.59
C GLU A 803 -14.09 -3.88 -16.36
N PHE A 804 -15.16 -4.14 -17.12
CA PHE A 804 -16.48 -3.51 -17.01
C PHE A 804 -17.51 -4.54 -16.51
N CYS A 805 -17.67 -4.65 -15.20
CA CYS A 805 -18.58 -5.62 -14.60
C CYS A 805 -20.01 -5.08 -14.54
N ILE A 806 -20.93 -5.86 -15.12
CA ILE A 806 -22.35 -5.52 -15.24
C ILE A 806 -23.26 -6.35 -14.33
N ASP A 807 -22.71 -7.08 -13.37
CA ASP A 807 -23.50 -7.93 -12.46
C ASP A 807 -24.52 -7.14 -11.64
N LYS A 808 -24.18 -5.91 -11.28
CA LYS A 808 -25.05 -4.98 -10.56
C LYS A 808 -25.84 -4.04 -11.49
N LEU A 809 -25.77 -4.21 -12.81
CA LEU A 809 -26.41 -3.31 -13.77
C LEU A 809 -27.89 -3.66 -13.93
N TYR A 810 -28.19 -4.79 -14.58
CA TYR A 810 -29.56 -5.27 -14.74
C TYR A 810 -29.57 -6.81 -14.78
N SER A 811 -29.56 -7.46 -13.61
CA SER A 811 -29.61 -8.92 -13.57
C SER A 811 -30.96 -9.45 -14.10
N PRO A 812 -30.96 -10.49 -14.96
CA PRO A 812 -32.18 -11.15 -15.40
C PRO A 812 -32.84 -12.02 -14.31
N ASP A 813 -32.08 -12.44 -13.29
CA ASP A 813 -32.46 -13.52 -12.38
C ASP A 813 -33.38 -13.04 -11.23
N SER A 814 -33.27 -11.78 -10.80
CA SER A 814 -34.09 -11.21 -9.72
C SER A 814 -34.35 -9.71 -9.89
N SER A 815 -35.44 -9.21 -9.29
CA SER A 815 -35.72 -7.77 -9.22
C SER A 815 -34.72 -7.03 -8.32
N SER A 816 -34.29 -7.67 -7.23
CA SER A 816 -33.25 -7.16 -6.32
C SER A 816 -31.87 -6.98 -6.97
N GLY A 817 -31.57 -7.72 -8.05
CA GLY A 817 -30.31 -7.62 -8.81
C GLY A 817 -30.29 -6.51 -9.88
N ARG A 818 -31.36 -5.70 -10.00
CA ARG A 818 -31.48 -4.63 -11.00
C ARG A 818 -31.13 -3.27 -10.38
N LEU A 819 -29.86 -3.08 -10.01
CA LEU A 819 -29.42 -1.90 -9.26
C LEU A 819 -29.05 -0.71 -10.16
N GLY A 820 -28.85 -0.93 -11.47
CA GLY A 820 -28.43 0.11 -12.41
C GLY A 820 -26.97 0.54 -12.24
N ILE A 821 -26.13 -0.32 -11.66
CA ILE A 821 -24.74 -0.01 -11.32
C ILE A 821 -23.76 -0.75 -12.26
N LEU A 822 -22.84 -0.01 -12.87
CA LEU A 822 -21.66 -0.56 -13.55
C LEU A 822 -20.44 -0.45 -12.63
N GLU A 823 -19.60 -1.48 -12.62
CA GLU A 823 -18.37 -1.49 -11.84
C GLU A 823 -17.14 -1.53 -12.75
N PHE A 824 -16.21 -0.62 -12.53
CA PHE A 824 -14.89 -0.64 -13.15
C PHE A 824 -13.94 -1.39 -12.23
N ARG A 825 -13.49 -2.57 -12.66
CA ARG A 825 -12.69 -3.48 -11.83
C ARG A 825 -11.19 -3.46 -12.12
N GLY A 826 -10.78 -2.80 -13.21
CA GLY A 826 -9.38 -2.69 -13.64
C GLY A 826 -8.50 -1.76 -12.80
N PHE A 827 -8.97 -1.30 -11.64
CA PHE A 827 -8.29 -0.33 -10.78
C PHE A 827 -7.72 -1.03 -9.53
N ASP A 828 -6.41 -0.91 -9.32
CA ASP A 828 -5.74 -1.23 -8.06
C ASP A 828 -5.95 -0.10 -7.04
N MET A 829 -5.73 -0.41 -5.77
CA MET A 829 -5.90 0.53 -4.67
C MET A 829 -4.81 1.60 -4.70
N PRO A 830 -5.15 2.90 -4.87
CA PRO A 830 -4.16 3.96 -4.82
C PRO A 830 -3.69 4.23 -3.38
N PRO A 831 -2.40 4.54 -3.19
CA PRO A 831 -1.81 4.77 -1.87
C PRO A 831 -2.31 6.05 -1.17
N HIS A 832 -2.92 6.98 -1.92
CA HIS A 832 -3.43 8.25 -1.38
C HIS A 832 -4.81 8.59 -1.94
N TYR A 833 -5.73 9.07 -1.10
CA TYR A 833 -7.13 9.33 -1.50
C TYR A 833 -7.25 10.33 -2.67
N ARG A 834 -6.41 11.36 -2.70
CA ARG A 834 -6.36 12.32 -3.83
C ARG A 834 -6.06 11.64 -5.16
N MET A 835 -5.20 10.61 -5.18
CA MET A 835 -4.97 9.83 -6.41
C MET A 835 -6.27 9.12 -6.80
N SER A 836 -6.94 8.45 -5.86
CA SER A 836 -8.26 7.85 -6.12
C SER A 836 -9.20 8.88 -6.74
N MET A 837 -9.28 10.09 -6.20
CA MET A 837 -10.12 11.17 -6.76
C MET A 837 -9.79 11.48 -8.22
N VAL A 838 -8.53 11.53 -8.64
CA VAL A 838 -8.19 11.71 -10.07
C VAL A 838 -8.74 10.59 -10.96
N GLN A 839 -8.75 9.32 -10.49
CA GLN A 839 -9.40 8.22 -11.22
C GLN A 839 -10.92 8.43 -11.33
N PHE A 840 -11.58 8.83 -10.23
CA PHE A 840 -13.00 9.15 -10.24
C PHE A 840 -13.31 10.31 -11.20
N LEU A 841 -12.52 11.38 -11.15
CA LEU A 841 -12.70 12.56 -12.00
C LEU A 841 -12.51 12.21 -13.48
N LEU A 842 -11.54 11.38 -13.83
CA LEU A 842 -11.33 10.87 -15.19
C LEU A 842 -12.60 10.19 -15.71
N ILE A 843 -13.16 9.26 -14.94
CA ILE A 843 -14.37 8.52 -15.33
C ILE A 843 -15.58 9.44 -15.41
N ARG A 844 -15.77 10.36 -14.44
CA ARG A 844 -16.85 11.36 -14.46
C ARG A 844 -16.80 12.22 -15.70
N THR A 845 -15.62 12.72 -16.03
CA THR A 845 -15.40 13.62 -17.16
C THR A 845 -15.65 12.91 -18.49
N LEU A 846 -15.18 11.66 -18.62
CA LEU A 846 -15.50 10.82 -19.79
C LEU A 846 -17.00 10.58 -19.92
N LEU A 847 -17.72 10.33 -18.81
CA LEU A 847 -19.18 10.21 -18.84
C LEU A 847 -19.84 11.51 -19.31
N ALA A 848 -19.43 12.67 -18.78
CA ALA A 848 -19.96 13.97 -19.17
C ALA A 848 -19.73 14.23 -20.67
N TRP A 849 -18.52 13.95 -21.17
CA TRP A 849 -18.20 14.04 -22.59
C TRP A 849 -19.07 13.12 -23.43
N PHE A 850 -19.13 11.82 -23.11
CA PHE A 850 -19.90 10.85 -23.89
C PHE A 850 -21.40 11.08 -23.83
N TRP A 851 -21.89 11.69 -22.74
CA TRP A 851 -23.26 12.14 -22.63
C TRP A 851 -23.59 13.21 -23.67
N LYS A 852 -22.71 14.20 -23.82
CA LYS A 852 -22.87 15.26 -24.84
C LYS A 852 -22.61 14.76 -26.26
N THR A 853 -21.59 13.95 -26.44
CA THR A 853 -21.13 13.47 -27.75
C THR A 853 -20.61 12.04 -27.61
N PRO A 854 -21.43 11.04 -27.95
CA PRO A 854 -21.06 9.62 -27.84
C PRO A 854 -19.80 9.31 -28.64
N TYR A 855 -18.88 8.54 -28.06
CA TYR A 855 -17.65 8.11 -28.73
C TYR A 855 -17.96 6.90 -29.62
N ASN A 856 -18.10 7.15 -30.93
CA ASN A 856 -18.52 6.15 -31.92
C ASN A 856 -17.46 5.99 -33.02
N HIS A 857 -16.52 5.08 -32.79
CA HIS A 857 -15.41 4.79 -33.69
C HIS A 857 -15.25 3.28 -33.90
N LYS A 858 -14.49 2.87 -34.92
CA LYS A 858 -14.19 1.46 -35.17
C LYS A 858 -13.12 0.97 -34.20
N LEU A 859 -13.32 -0.24 -33.65
CA LEU A 859 -12.37 -0.88 -32.75
C LEU A 859 -11.04 -1.18 -33.46
N VAL A 860 -9.94 -1.09 -32.71
CA VAL A 860 -8.56 -1.32 -33.19
C VAL A 860 -8.16 -2.77 -32.95
N ARG A 861 -7.48 -3.41 -33.91
CA ARG A 861 -6.95 -4.77 -33.77
C ARG A 861 -5.49 -4.74 -33.31
N TRP A 862 -5.25 -4.49 -32.02
CA TRP A 862 -3.89 -4.35 -31.46
C TRP A 862 -3.01 -5.60 -31.61
N GLY A 863 -3.58 -6.80 -31.44
CA GLY A 863 -2.81 -8.03 -31.46
C GLY A 863 -1.69 -8.02 -30.40
N THR A 864 -0.47 -8.41 -30.79
CA THR A 864 0.68 -8.45 -29.86
C THR A 864 1.19 -7.07 -29.49
N GLU A 865 0.84 -5.99 -30.21
CA GLU A 865 1.24 -4.62 -29.84
C GLU A 865 0.74 -4.24 -28.44
N LEU A 866 -0.39 -4.82 -28.01
CA LEU A 866 -0.97 -4.61 -26.70
C LEU A 866 0.05 -4.93 -25.58
N HIS A 867 0.71 -6.08 -25.68
CA HIS A 867 1.68 -6.55 -24.70
C HIS A 867 3.13 -6.14 -25.01
N ASP A 868 3.42 -5.66 -26.22
CA ASP A 868 4.75 -5.19 -26.60
C ASP A 868 4.96 -3.69 -26.30
N ARG A 869 4.01 -2.83 -26.69
CA ARG A 869 4.13 -1.37 -26.54
C ARG A 869 3.57 -0.88 -25.23
N PHE A 870 2.30 -1.14 -24.95
CA PHE A 870 1.57 -0.46 -23.87
C PHE A 870 1.94 -0.93 -22.46
N LEU A 871 2.72 -2.01 -22.36
CA LEU A 871 3.35 -2.44 -21.10
C LEU A 871 4.66 -1.70 -20.79
N LEU A 872 5.17 -0.91 -21.75
CA LEU A 872 6.32 -0.05 -21.56
C LEU A 872 5.89 1.35 -21.09
N PRO A 873 6.54 1.92 -20.05
CA PRO A 873 6.20 3.22 -19.49
C PRO A 873 6.05 4.34 -20.54
N HIS A 874 6.93 4.39 -21.55
CA HIS A 874 6.93 5.44 -22.57
C HIS A 874 5.65 5.45 -23.41
N TYR A 875 5.21 4.29 -23.89
CA TYR A 875 4.03 4.20 -24.74
C TYR A 875 2.74 4.30 -23.92
N CYS A 876 2.74 3.76 -22.70
CA CYS A 876 1.64 3.98 -21.76
C CYS A 876 1.48 5.49 -21.45
N TYR A 877 2.58 6.21 -21.25
CA TYR A 877 2.57 7.66 -21.05
C TYR A 877 2.06 8.42 -22.27
N LYS A 878 2.58 8.08 -23.46
CA LYS A 878 2.16 8.71 -24.71
C LYS A 878 0.66 8.52 -24.97
N ASP A 879 0.15 7.32 -24.76
CA ASP A 879 -1.28 7.02 -24.89
C ASP A 879 -2.13 7.81 -23.86
N MET A 880 -1.63 7.98 -22.65
CA MET A 880 -2.29 8.81 -21.64
C MET A 880 -2.28 10.31 -21.99
N VAL A 881 -1.23 10.80 -22.65
CA VAL A 881 -1.22 12.16 -23.22
C VAL A 881 -2.34 12.30 -24.25
N GLU A 882 -2.57 11.31 -25.11
CA GLU A 882 -3.67 11.33 -26.09
C GLU A 882 -5.05 11.34 -25.41
N VAL A 883 -5.22 10.64 -24.29
CA VAL A 883 -6.43 10.70 -23.46
C VAL A 883 -6.64 12.11 -22.89
N VAL A 884 -5.59 12.70 -22.30
CA VAL A 884 -5.64 14.06 -21.73
C VAL A 884 -5.94 15.10 -22.81
N ASP A 885 -5.29 15.01 -23.96
CA ASP A 885 -5.53 15.90 -25.09
C ASP A 885 -6.96 15.77 -25.62
N SER A 886 -7.50 14.55 -25.67
CA SER A 886 -8.90 14.30 -26.04
C SER A 886 -9.88 14.98 -25.07
N LEU A 887 -9.63 14.90 -23.75
CA LEU A 887 -10.44 15.57 -22.73
C LEU A 887 -10.32 17.10 -22.83
N ARG A 888 -9.12 17.64 -23.05
CA ARG A 888 -8.89 19.08 -23.28
C ARG A 888 -9.62 19.58 -24.50
N ASN A 889 -9.56 18.83 -25.61
CA ASN A 889 -10.29 19.15 -26.83
C ASN A 889 -11.81 19.06 -26.64
N ALA A 890 -12.28 18.20 -25.74
CA ALA A 890 -13.69 18.12 -25.35
C ALA A 890 -14.13 19.25 -24.40
N GLY A 891 -13.20 20.07 -23.89
CA GLY A 891 -13.47 21.24 -23.04
C GLY A 891 -13.10 21.07 -21.55
N TYR A 892 -12.45 19.96 -21.19
CA TYR A 892 -12.08 19.65 -19.81
C TYR A 892 -10.58 19.83 -19.59
N GLY A 893 -10.20 20.76 -18.71
CA GLY A 893 -8.81 21.18 -18.49
C GLY A 893 -7.96 20.19 -17.71
N PHE A 894 -7.86 18.94 -18.16
CA PHE A 894 -6.92 17.96 -17.59
C PHE A 894 -5.47 18.34 -17.88
N ASP A 895 -4.61 18.09 -16.90
CA ASP A 895 -3.16 18.20 -17.04
C ASP A 895 -2.51 16.81 -16.90
N ILE A 896 -1.56 16.48 -17.78
CA ILE A 896 -0.85 15.19 -17.73
C ILE A 896 -0.06 15.02 -16.42
N SER A 897 0.37 16.13 -15.81
CA SER A 897 1.06 16.13 -14.51
C SER A 897 0.23 15.52 -13.38
N TRP A 898 -1.11 15.51 -13.50
CA TRP A 898 -2.00 14.86 -12.53
C TRP A 898 -1.89 13.32 -12.55
N PHE A 899 -1.29 12.75 -13.60
CA PHE A 899 -1.07 11.31 -13.71
C PHE A 899 0.35 10.85 -13.36
N GLU A 900 1.30 11.77 -13.19
CA GLU A 900 2.70 11.45 -12.84
C GLU A 900 2.83 10.60 -11.57
N PRO A 901 2.06 10.82 -10.48
CA PRO A 901 2.10 9.93 -9.31
C PRO A 901 1.73 8.48 -9.63
N PHE A 902 0.81 8.25 -10.58
CA PHE A 902 0.47 6.90 -11.02
C PHE A 902 1.57 6.27 -11.85
N PHE A 903 2.25 7.03 -12.72
CA PHE A 903 3.40 6.53 -13.46
C PHE A 903 4.55 6.18 -12.52
N SER A 904 4.85 7.02 -11.53
CA SER A 904 5.87 6.73 -10.51
C SER A 904 5.53 5.50 -9.66
N PHE A 905 4.25 5.28 -9.35
CA PHE A 905 3.78 4.12 -8.61
C PHE A 905 3.80 2.84 -9.46
N ARG A 906 3.29 2.90 -10.70
CA ARG A 906 3.14 1.75 -11.59
C ARG A 906 4.46 1.32 -12.25
N PHE A 907 5.31 2.28 -12.56
CA PHE A 907 6.60 2.10 -13.24
C PHE A 907 7.76 2.66 -12.39
N PRO A 908 8.09 2.01 -11.25
CA PRO A 908 9.14 2.48 -10.37
C PRO A 908 10.47 2.75 -11.10
N PHE A 909 11.07 3.89 -10.77
CA PHE A 909 12.42 4.24 -11.21
C PHE A 909 13.45 3.34 -10.54
N LEU A 910 14.36 2.77 -11.33
CA LEU A 910 15.42 1.87 -10.83
C LEU A 910 16.77 2.56 -10.78
N GLY A 911 17.08 3.42 -11.75
CA GLY A 911 18.35 4.11 -11.82
C GLY A 911 18.53 4.90 -13.11
N GLU A 912 19.52 5.79 -13.10
CA GLU A 912 19.93 6.56 -14.27
C GLU A 912 21.45 6.66 -14.34
N LEU A 913 21.97 6.91 -15.54
CA LEU A 913 23.37 7.12 -15.81
C LEU A 913 23.53 8.27 -16.80
N GLN A 914 24.23 9.32 -16.39
CA GLN A 914 24.59 10.46 -17.24
C GLN A 914 26.04 10.32 -17.72
N VAL A 915 26.26 10.37 -19.03
CA VAL A 915 27.58 10.27 -19.67
C VAL A 915 27.66 11.31 -20.78
N ASP A 916 28.46 12.36 -20.56
CA ASP A 916 28.48 13.53 -21.45
C ASP A 916 27.04 14.04 -21.70
N ASP A 917 26.61 14.13 -22.95
CA ASP A 917 25.24 14.54 -23.35
C ASP A 917 24.24 13.36 -23.40
N ILE A 918 24.67 12.14 -23.09
CA ILE A 918 23.84 10.93 -23.15
C ILE A 918 23.28 10.64 -21.76
N ASN A 919 21.96 10.62 -21.63
CA ASN A 919 21.27 10.17 -20.42
C ASN A 919 20.58 8.83 -20.66
N ILE A 920 20.81 7.88 -19.77
CA ILE A 920 20.21 6.54 -19.78
C ILE A 920 19.34 6.41 -18.53
N GLU A 921 18.04 6.25 -18.70
CA GLU A 921 17.06 6.00 -17.65
C GLU A 921 16.57 4.55 -17.70
N ILE A 922 16.52 3.88 -16.54
CA ILE A 922 15.95 2.54 -16.39
C ILE A 922 14.74 2.59 -15.43
N LYS A 923 13.59 2.12 -15.93
CA LYS A 923 12.35 1.98 -15.17
C LYS A 923 11.84 0.54 -15.23
N MET A 924 11.16 0.10 -14.18
CA MET A 924 10.36 -1.11 -14.26
C MET A 924 9.27 -0.95 -15.32
N ALA A 925 9.01 -2.02 -16.06
CA ALA A 925 7.91 -2.13 -17.01
C ALA A 925 6.98 -3.26 -16.58
N ILE A 926 5.81 -3.36 -17.22
CA ILE A 926 4.83 -4.38 -16.88
C ILE A 926 5.19 -5.69 -17.60
N GLU A 927 5.08 -6.80 -16.89
CA GLU A 927 5.21 -8.14 -17.45
C GLU A 927 4.00 -8.98 -17.00
N PRO A 928 3.20 -9.52 -17.93
CA PRO A 928 2.03 -10.32 -17.57
C PRO A 928 2.47 -11.66 -16.99
N TRP A 929 1.82 -12.11 -15.91
CA TRP A 929 2.05 -13.46 -15.39
C TRP A 929 1.10 -14.43 -16.07
N HIS A 930 1.65 -15.40 -16.78
CA HIS A 930 0.85 -16.41 -17.44
C HIS A 930 0.47 -17.50 -16.45
N VAL A 931 -0.83 -17.82 -16.41
CA VAL A 931 -1.33 -19.00 -15.67
C VAL A 931 -0.81 -20.26 -16.38
N LEU A 932 -0.21 -21.15 -15.60
CA LEU A 932 0.31 -22.43 -16.03
C LEU A 932 -0.79 -23.48 -16.11
N GLY A 933 -0.44 -24.66 -16.63
CA GLY A 933 -1.33 -25.82 -16.62
C GLY A 933 -1.78 -26.20 -15.20
N GLU A 934 -2.94 -26.85 -15.11
CA GLU A 934 -3.46 -27.36 -13.84
C GLU A 934 -2.54 -28.42 -13.25
N GLU A 935 -2.13 -28.23 -12.00
CA GLU A 935 -1.35 -29.21 -11.24
C GLU A 935 -2.22 -29.79 -10.11
N MET A 936 -2.23 -31.12 -9.96
CA MET A 936 -2.87 -31.77 -8.83
C MET A 936 -1.95 -31.69 -7.60
N SER A 937 -2.40 -30.99 -6.57
CA SER A 937 -1.79 -31.03 -5.24
C SER A 937 -2.55 -32.00 -4.32
N SER A 938 -1.96 -32.31 -3.16
CA SER A 938 -2.62 -33.12 -2.12
C SER A 938 -3.86 -32.45 -1.51
N THR A 939 -4.07 -31.15 -1.77
CA THR A 939 -5.18 -30.35 -1.26
C THR A 939 -6.16 -29.88 -2.35
N GLY A 940 -5.91 -30.18 -3.63
CA GLY A 940 -6.80 -29.84 -4.75
C GLY A 940 -6.05 -29.53 -6.05
N THR A 941 -6.76 -29.00 -7.05
CA THR A 941 -6.13 -28.52 -8.29
C THR A 941 -5.63 -27.09 -8.07
N ALA A 942 -4.33 -26.85 -8.24
CA ALA A 942 -3.72 -25.53 -8.19
C ALA A 942 -3.41 -25.04 -9.61
N ARG A 943 -3.65 -23.75 -9.86
CA ARG A 943 -3.22 -23.06 -11.07
C ARG A 943 -2.08 -22.11 -10.70
N PHE A 944 -0.85 -22.55 -10.95
CA PHE A 944 0.33 -21.73 -10.72
C PHE A 944 0.43 -20.60 -11.76
N VAL A 945 1.13 -19.52 -11.41
CA VAL A 945 1.47 -18.44 -12.34
C VAL A 945 2.98 -18.38 -12.51
N ASP A 946 3.45 -18.15 -13.72
CA ASP A 946 4.87 -17.92 -13.98
C ASP A 946 5.25 -16.49 -13.60
N SER A 947 5.70 -16.31 -12.36
CA SER A 947 6.22 -15.05 -11.81
C SER A 947 7.75 -14.94 -11.93
N SER A 948 8.40 -15.81 -12.71
CA SER A 948 9.86 -15.82 -12.90
C SER A 948 10.37 -14.74 -13.84
N LEU A 949 9.47 -14.09 -14.57
CA LEU A 949 9.77 -13.13 -15.62
C LEU A 949 9.49 -11.71 -15.16
N GLU A 950 10.39 -10.83 -15.53
CA GLU A 950 10.25 -9.39 -15.31
C GLU A 950 10.62 -8.63 -16.58
N ARG A 951 10.23 -7.37 -16.60
CA ARG A 951 10.53 -6.45 -17.70
C ARG A 951 10.96 -5.10 -17.15
N ILE A 952 11.96 -4.52 -17.80
CA ILE A 952 12.36 -3.13 -17.61
C ILE A 952 12.30 -2.40 -18.95
N GLN A 953 12.12 -1.08 -18.89
CA GLN A 953 12.32 -0.19 -20.01
C GLN A 953 13.64 0.55 -19.82
N VAL A 954 14.44 0.58 -20.89
CA VAL A 954 15.55 1.51 -21.03
C VAL A 954 15.09 2.65 -21.92
N LYS A 955 15.29 3.89 -21.48
CA LYS A 955 15.15 5.11 -22.28
C LYS A 955 16.49 5.81 -22.37
N ILE A 956 16.93 6.15 -23.57
CA ILE A 956 18.19 6.86 -23.83
C ILE A 956 17.88 8.17 -24.55
N THR A 957 18.48 9.26 -24.10
CA THR A 957 18.42 10.58 -24.75
C THR A 957 19.83 11.07 -25.06
N GLY A 958 19.99 11.86 -26.13
CA GLY A 958 21.30 12.35 -26.57
C GLY A 958 22.16 11.34 -27.34
N LEU A 959 21.63 10.16 -27.68
CA LEU A 959 22.38 9.10 -28.35
C LEU A 959 22.61 9.42 -29.84
N THR A 960 23.87 9.33 -30.29
CA THR A 960 24.20 9.36 -31.72
C THR A 960 24.25 7.93 -32.27
N ASP A 961 23.21 7.53 -33.02
CA ASP A 961 23.01 6.17 -33.53
C ASP A 961 24.16 5.63 -34.41
N SER A 962 24.84 6.51 -35.15
CA SER A 962 25.98 6.14 -36.00
C SER A 962 27.26 5.83 -35.25
N ARG A 963 27.31 6.13 -33.94
CA ARG A 963 28.52 5.98 -33.12
C ARG A 963 28.31 5.03 -31.95
N TYR A 964 27.20 5.15 -31.24
CA TYR A 964 26.98 4.38 -30.03
C TYR A 964 25.96 3.28 -30.26
N THR A 965 26.22 2.13 -29.65
CA THR A 965 25.27 1.03 -29.52
C THR A 965 25.07 0.73 -28.04
N PHE A 966 23.85 0.36 -27.67
CA PHE A 966 23.54 -0.03 -26.32
C PHE A 966 23.38 -1.54 -26.22
N LEU A 967 24.08 -2.14 -25.26
CA LEU A 967 24.12 -3.59 -25.08
C LEU A 967 23.53 -3.96 -23.72
N CYS A 968 22.92 -5.14 -23.63
CA CYS A 968 22.57 -5.78 -22.36
C CYS A 968 23.16 -7.19 -22.32
N ASN A 969 23.99 -7.48 -21.32
CA ASN A 969 24.72 -8.76 -21.19
C ASN A 969 25.49 -9.15 -22.47
N GLY A 970 26.03 -8.14 -23.17
CA GLY A 970 26.77 -8.27 -24.44
C GLY A 970 25.90 -8.39 -25.70
N LEU A 971 24.57 -8.34 -25.58
CA LEU A 971 23.63 -8.43 -26.70
C LEU A 971 23.15 -7.05 -27.11
N LYS A 972 23.09 -6.77 -28.42
CA LYS A 972 22.59 -5.49 -28.93
C LYS A 972 21.10 -5.31 -28.65
N ILE A 973 20.75 -4.24 -27.95
CA ILE A 973 19.35 -3.88 -27.68
C ILE A 973 18.72 -3.27 -28.94
N PRO A 974 17.53 -3.73 -29.37
CA PRO A 974 16.80 -3.19 -30.52
C PRO A 974 16.12 -1.87 -30.17
N LEU A 975 16.92 -0.81 -30.01
CA LEU A 975 16.45 0.54 -29.69
C LEU A 975 15.48 1.07 -30.76
N LYS A 976 14.35 1.61 -30.33
CA LYS A 976 13.32 2.23 -31.18
C LYS A 976 13.26 3.72 -30.92
N SER A 977 13.27 4.52 -32.00
CA SER A 977 13.13 5.97 -31.88
C SER A 977 11.74 6.33 -31.36
N THR A 978 11.67 7.32 -30.49
CA THR A 978 10.41 7.88 -29.98
C THR A 978 9.80 8.93 -30.91
N GLY A 979 10.53 9.32 -31.97
CA GLY A 979 10.22 10.45 -32.84
C GLY A 979 10.98 11.73 -32.47
N VAL A 980 11.62 11.78 -31.30
CA VAL A 980 12.53 12.86 -30.89
C VAL A 980 13.96 12.49 -31.31
N GLN A 981 14.68 13.44 -31.90
CA GLN A 981 16.05 13.21 -32.35
C GLN A 981 16.97 12.86 -31.16
N GLY A 982 17.70 11.75 -31.29
CA GLY A 982 18.60 11.27 -30.22
C GLY A 982 17.90 10.58 -29.05
N GLU A 983 16.57 10.39 -29.11
CA GLU A 983 15.80 9.68 -28.09
C GLU A 983 15.34 8.30 -28.58
N TYR A 984 15.66 7.27 -27.79
CA TYR A 984 15.36 5.88 -28.09
C TYR A 984 14.87 5.14 -26.85
N ILE A 985 14.04 4.12 -27.06
CA ILE A 985 13.53 3.23 -26.01
C ILE A 985 13.65 1.77 -26.42
N ALA A 986 13.68 0.88 -25.43
CA ALA A 986 13.44 -0.55 -25.62
C ALA A 986 13.00 -1.21 -24.32
N GLY A 987 12.14 -2.22 -24.42
CA GLY A 987 11.87 -3.17 -23.34
C GLY A 987 12.96 -4.25 -23.28
N VAL A 988 13.34 -4.68 -22.07
CA VAL A 988 14.17 -5.86 -21.84
C VAL A 988 13.41 -6.80 -20.92
N ARG A 989 13.00 -7.94 -21.47
CA ARG A 989 12.37 -9.06 -20.76
C ARG A 989 13.43 -10.07 -20.37
N TYR A 990 13.45 -10.45 -19.10
CA TYR A 990 14.50 -11.30 -18.53
C TYR A 990 13.95 -12.22 -17.45
N ARG A 991 14.70 -13.29 -17.14
CA ARG A 991 14.39 -14.18 -16.03
C ARG A 991 15.02 -13.69 -14.74
N ALA A 992 14.17 -13.30 -13.80
CA ALA A 992 14.59 -12.75 -12.51
C ALA A 992 15.00 -13.84 -11.50
N TRP A 993 14.25 -14.94 -11.46
CA TRP A 993 14.52 -16.11 -10.60
C TRP A 993 14.09 -17.41 -11.30
N GLN A 994 14.36 -18.59 -10.72
CA GLN A 994 14.11 -19.88 -11.39
C GLN A 994 13.27 -20.82 -10.51
N PRO A 995 11.94 -20.73 -10.56
CA PRO A 995 11.06 -21.71 -9.90
C PRO A 995 11.12 -23.08 -10.59
N PRO A 996 10.79 -24.16 -9.86
CA PRO A 996 10.67 -25.49 -10.43
C PRO A 996 9.52 -25.60 -11.45
N SER A 997 8.43 -24.83 -11.27
CA SER A 997 7.30 -24.72 -12.22
C SER A 997 7.29 -23.33 -12.87
N ALA A 998 7.48 -23.29 -14.19
CA ALA A 998 7.48 -22.10 -15.05
C ALA A 998 7.24 -22.52 -16.51
N LEU A 999 6.96 -21.58 -17.40
CA LEU A 999 6.78 -21.86 -18.84
C LEU A 999 8.02 -22.52 -19.47
N HIS A 1000 9.22 -22.17 -19.00
CA HIS A 1000 10.49 -22.69 -19.54
C HIS A 1000 11.49 -23.02 -18.42
N PRO A 1001 11.33 -24.10 -17.64
CA PRO A 1001 12.09 -24.31 -16.40
C PRO A 1001 13.61 -24.51 -16.60
N THR A 1002 14.06 -24.86 -17.80
CA THR A 1002 15.48 -25.13 -18.12
C THR A 1002 16.32 -23.88 -18.43
N ILE A 1003 15.70 -22.72 -18.60
CA ILE A 1003 16.41 -21.46 -18.89
C ILE A 1003 16.92 -20.87 -17.55
N GLY A 1004 18.22 -20.60 -17.42
CA GLY A 1004 18.77 -20.03 -16.18
C GLY A 1004 18.30 -18.59 -15.89
N ILE A 1005 18.74 -17.99 -14.79
CA ILE A 1005 18.50 -16.57 -14.45
C ILE A 1005 19.36 -15.61 -15.31
N ASP A 1006 18.94 -14.35 -15.46
CA ASP A 1006 19.61 -13.31 -16.28
C ASP A 1006 20.35 -12.24 -15.46
N THR A 1007 20.25 -12.27 -14.13
CA THR A 1007 20.81 -11.25 -13.24
C THR A 1007 22.30 -11.50 -12.91
N PRO A 1008 23.15 -10.45 -12.78
CA PRO A 1008 22.83 -9.04 -13.03
C PRO A 1008 22.65 -8.72 -14.51
N LEU A 1009 21.82 -7.71 -14.79
CA LEU A 1009 21.73 -7.09 -16.11
C LEU A 1009 22.83 -6.03 -16.21
N VAL A 1010 23.79 -6.25 -17.10
CA VAL A 1010 24.88 -5.32 -17.37
C VAL A 1010 24.56 -4.56 -18.65
N PHE A 1011 24.43 -3.24 -18.54
CA PHE A 1011 24.13 -2.36 -19.65
C PHE A 1011 25.37 -1.59 -20.08
N ASP A 1012 25.87 -1.84 -21.29
CA ASP A 1012 27.06 -1.18 -21.83
C ASP A 1012 26.68 -0.14 -22.89
N LEU A 1013 27.16 1.08 -22.71
CA LEU A 1013 27.22 2.08 -23.78
C LEU A 1013 28.50 1.82 -24.59
N PHE A 1014 28.34 1.17 -25.74
CA PHE A 1014 29.45 0.74 -26.59
C PHE A 1014 29.72 1.75 -27.71
N ASP A 1015 30.93 2.32 -27.72
CA ASP A 1015 31.38 3.19 -28.81
C ASP A 1015 31.92 2.32 -29.95
N THR A 1016 31.20 2.30 -31.07
CA THR A 1016 31.55 1.52 -32.26
C THR A 1016 32.81 2.00 -32.96
N TRP A 1017 33.24 3.24 -32.72
CA TRP A 1017 34.46 3.78 -33.34
C TRP A 1017 35.71 3.33 -32.59
N THR A 1018 35.64 3.28 -31.26
CA THR A 1018 36.76 2.84 -30.42
C THR A 1018 36.70 1.35 -30.06
N GLN A 1019 35.56 0.70 -30.31
CA GLN A 1019 35.25 -0.69 -29.96
C GLN A 1019 35.42 -0.96 -28.45
N LYS A 1020 34.93 -0.02 -27.64
CA LYS A 1020 34.99 -0.10 -26.17
C LYS A 1020 33.68 0.34 -25.55
N SER A 1021 33.33 -0.24 -24.41
CA SER A 1021 32.34 0.32 -23.50
C SER A 1021 32.91 1.61 -22.91
N VAL A 1022 32.24 2.73 -23.13
CA VAL A 1022 32.63 4.04 -22.57
C VAL A 1022 32.00 4.31 -21.22
N ALA A 1023 30.86 3.65 -20.94
CA ALA A 1023 30.17 3.68 -19.67
C ALA A 1023 29.27 2.45 -19.55
N ALA A 1024 28.85 2.15 -18.32
CA ALA A 1024 27.89 1.08 -18.07
C ALA A 1024 27.17 1.28 -16.74
N CYS A 1025 26.00 0.67 -16.64
CA CYS A 1025 25.29 0.50 -15.37
C CYS A 1025 24.87 -0.96 -15.19
N GLN A 1026 24.66 -1.36 -13.94
CA GLN A 1026 24.22 -2.70 -13.58
C GLN A 1026 22.91 -2.64 -12.81
N TYR A 1027 22.02 -3.59 -13.09
CA TYR A 1027 20.82 -3.81 -12.31
C TYR A 1027 20.78 -5.24 -11.78
N HIS A 1028 20.53 -5.38 -10.48
CA HIS A 1028 20.43 -6.64 -9.77
C HIS A 1028 18.97 -6.91 -9.37
N VAL A 1029 18.53 -8.17 -9.46
CA VAL A 1029 17.17 -8.53 -8.99
C VAL A 1029 17.11 -8.55 -7.46
N SER A 1030 18.14 -9.07 -6.81
CA SER A 1030 18.33 -9.14 -5.37
C SER A 1030 19.50 -8.26 -4.92
N HIS A 1031 19.69 -8.08 -3.61
CA HIS A 1031 20.80 -7.30 -3.10
C HIS A 1031 22.16 -7.85 -3.61
N PRO A 1032 23.05 -7.00 -4.17
CA PRO A 1032 24.29 -7.45 -4.82
C PRO A 1032 25.26 -8.16 -3.86
N GLY A 1033 25.21 -7.85 -2.57
CA GLY A 1033 25.96 -8.55 -1.52
C GLY A 1033 25.43 -9.95 -1.16
N GLY A 1034 24.48 -10.51 -1.90
CA GLY A 1034 23.92 -11.86 -1.65
C GLY A 1034 22.93 -11.93 -0.49
N ARG A 1035 22.49 -10.78 0.05
CA ARG A 1035 21.48 -10.70 1.11
C ARG A 1035 20.11 -11.05 0.53
N SER A 1036 19.50 -12.09 1.07
CA SER A 1036 18.06 -12.34 0.91
C SER A 1036 17.36 -11.74 2.12
N TYR A 1037 16.36 -10.91 1.90
CA TYR A 1037 15.55 -10.38 2.99
C TYR A 1037 14.54 -11.43 3.42
N ASP A 1038 14.54 -11.77 4.71
CA ASP A 1038 13.58 -12.73 5.27
C ASP A 1038 12.23 -12.08 5.61
N THR A 1039 12.19 -10.74 5.68
CA THR A 1039 11.01 -9.95 6.04
C THR A 1039 10.65 -8.94 4.97
N PHE A 1040 9.37 -8.60 4.89
CA PHE A 1040 8.92 -7.48 4.07
C PHE A 1040 9.40 -6.13 4.67
N PRO A 1041 9.53 -5.08 3.84
CA PRO A 1041 9.84 -3.75 4.35
C PRO A 1041 8.81 -3.28 5.37
N VAL A 1042 9.28 -2.69 6.48
CA VAL A 1042 8.39 -2.18 7.55
C VAL A 1042 7.81 -0.81 7.23
N ASN A 1043 8.40 -0.08 6.28
CA ASN A 1043 7.93 1.23 5.83
C ASN A 1043 8.46 1.56 4.41
N SER A 1044 8.00 2.69 3.87
CA SER A 1044 8.39 3.17 2.54
C SER A 1044 9.88 3.52 2.42
N TYR A 1045 10.53 4.00 3.48
CA TYR A 1045 11.97 4.30 3.48
C TYR A 1045 12.81 3.05 3.28
N GLU A 1046 12.52 1.97 4.00
CA GLU A 1046 13.21 0.70 3.82
C GLU A 1046 12.96 0.12 2.41
N ALA A 1047 11.70 0.18 1.94
CA ALA A 1047 11.33 -0.29 0.62
C ALA A 1047 12.11 0.44 -0.49
N GLU A 1048 12.19 1.77 -0.39
CA GLU A 1048 12.97 2.60 -1.31
C GLU A 1048 14.46 2.28 -1.26
N ALA A 1049 15.05 2.15 -0.06
CA ALA A 1049 16.46 1.79 0.09
C ALA A 1049 16.80 0.43 -0.56
N ARG A 1050 15.89 -0.56 -0.48
CA ARG A 1050 16.04 -1.86 -1.17
C ARG A 1050 15.97 -1.75 -2.70
N ILE A 1051 15.24 -0.79 -3.25
CA ILE A 1051 15.23 -0.53 -4.71
C ILE A 1051 16.56 0.08 -5.13
N ILE A 1052 17.03 1.11 -4.42
CA ILE A 1052 18.24 1.86 -4.78
C ILE A 1052 19.50 0.98 -4.71
N SER A 1053 19.62 0.12 -3.70
CA SER A 1053 20.80 -0.75 -3.52
C SER A 1053 20.99 -1.79 -4.63
N ARG A 1054 20.02 -1.92 -5.54
CA ARG A 1054 20.06 -2.86 -6.68
C ARG A 1054 20.59 -2.26 -7.97
N PHE A 1055 20.84 -0.95 -8.02
CA PHE A 1055 21.37 -0.27 -9.21
C PHE A 1055 22.76 0.29 -8.95
N PHE A 1056 23.69 -0.01 -9.85
CA PHE A 1056 25.02 0.60 -9.88
C PHE A 1056 25.20 1.42 -11.15
N ASP A 1057 25.71 2.63 -11.02
CA ASP A 1057 26.09 3.52 -12.13
C ASP A 1057 27.50 3.21 -12.68
N PHE A 1058 28.05 2.05 -12.32
CA PHE A 1058 29.34 1.54 -12.77
C PHE A 1058 29.26 0.02 -13.08
N GLY A 1059 30.42 -0.57 -13.43
CA GLY A 1059 30.53 -2.02 -13.67
C GLY A 1059 30.48 -2.41 -15.15
N HIS A 1060 31.24 -1.70 -15.99
CA HIS A 1060 31.33 -2.00 -17.42
C HIS A 1060 31.95 -3.36 -17.71
N SER A 1061 31.52 -3.98 -18.81
CA SER A 1061 32.12 -5.21 -19.31
C SER A 1061 33.61 -4.96 -19.61
N VAL A 1062 34.50 -5.70 -18.94
CA VAL A 1062 35.95 -5.57 -19.14
C VAL A 1062 36.32 -6.19 -20.48
N ASN A 1063 36.77 -5.37 -21.42
CA ASN A 1063 37.35 -5.83 -22.66
C ASN A 1063 38.80 -6.27 -22.41
N LEU A 1064 39.06 -7.58 -22.39
CA LEU A 1064 40.42 -8.12 -22.43
C LEU A 1064 41.01 -7.88 -23.83
N VAL A 1065 41.58 -6.69 -24.04
CA VAL A 1065 42.51 -6.48 -25.16
C VAL A 1065 43.86 -6.96 -24.64
N GLU A 1066 44.29 -8.18 -24.99
CA GLU A 1066 45.66 -8.60 -24.72
C GLU A 1066 46.62 -7.69 -25.53
N PRO A 1067 47.48 -6.88 -24.88
CA PRO A 1067 48.52 -6.17 -25.59
C PRO A 1067 49.62 -7.18 -25.93
N ALA A 1068 49.72 -7.60 -27.19
CA ALA A 1068 50.88 -8.35 -27.65
C ALA A 1068 52.10 -7.42 -27.60
N VAL A 1069 53.00 -7.64 -26.64
CA VAL A 1069 54.33 -7.01 -26.64
C VAL A 1069 55.12 -7.62 -27.80
N ALA A 1070 55.37 -6.83 -28.84
CA ALA A 1070 56.26 -7.26 -29.91
C ALA A 1070 57.66 -7.49 -29.32
N GLN A 1071 58.15 -8.74 -29.38
CA GLN A 1071 59.55 -9.01 -29.13
C GLN A 1071 60.39 -8.19 -30.11
N GLN A 1072 61.34 -7.42 -29.57
CA GLN A 1072 62.31 -6.68 -30.34
C GLN A 1072 63.04 -7.62 -31.32
N THR A 1073 62.91 -7.34 -32.62
CA THR A 1073 63.95 -7.67 -33.59
C THR A 1073 64.64 -6.38 -33.97
N ALA A 1074 65.95 -6.35 -33.75
CA ALA A 1074 66.81 -5.22 -34.04
C ALA A 1074 66.83 -4.96 -35.56
N GLY A 1075 66.44 -3.75 -35.97
CA GLY A 1075 66.79 -3.20 -37.28
C GLY A 1075 65.66 -2.50 -38.01
N GLY A 1076 65.71 -1.16 -38.04
CA GLY A 1076 65.07 -0.37 -39.10
C GLY A 1076 64.03 0.64 -38.64
N ARG A 1077 64.31 1.92 -38.88
CA ARG A 1077 63.40 3.06 -38.71
C ARG A 1077 62.32 3.04 -39.80
N PHE A 1078 61.16 2.44 -39.53
CA PHE A 1078 59.89 2.83 -40.17
C PHE A 1078 58.75 2.67 -39.15
N VAL A 1079 57.99 3.74 -38.94
CA VAL A 1079 56.73 3.70 -38.19
C VAL A 1079 55.68 3.12 -39.12
N THR A 1080 55.44 1.82 -39.05
CA THR A 1080 54.28 1.19 -39.70
C THR A 1080 53.05 1.42 -38.81
N LYS A 1081 52.01 2.07 -39.35
CA LYS A 1081 50.68 2.11 -38.71
C LYS A 1081 50.21 0.67 -38.50
N MET A 1082 50.17 0.21 -37.24
CA MET A 1082 49.48 -1.03 -36.90
C MET A 1082 47.97 -0.77 -36.92
N ASN A 1083 47.28 -1.38 -37.88
CA ASN A 1083 45.82 -1.52 -37.82
C ASN A 1083 45.50 -2.65 -36.85
N ILE A 1084 45.07 -2.28 -35.65
CA ILE A 1084 44.45 -3.18 -34.69
C ILE A 1084 42.98 -3.32 -35.13
N LEU A 1085 42.51 -4.54 -35.41
CA LEU A 1085 41.09 -4.82 -35.57
C LEU A 1085 40.58 -5.44 -34.26
N PRO A 1086 39.77 -4.73 -33.46
CA PRO A 1086 39.08 -5.30 -32.31
C PRO A 1086 38.03 -6.31 -32.80
N GLN A 1087 38.06 -7.55 -32.31
CA GLN A 1087 36.94 -8.48 -32.48
C GLN A 1087 36.14 -8.57 -31.19
N TYR A 1088 35.12 -7.72 -31.10
CA TYR A 1088 34.00 -7.95 -30.20
C TYR A 1088 32.98 -8.79 -30.97
N VAL A 1089 32.57 -9.94 -30.43
CA VAL A 1089 31.45 -10.70 -31.02
C VAL A 1089 30.16 -10.01 -30.56
N ILE A 1090 29.81 -8.88 -31.18
CA ILE A 1090 28.45 -8.35 -31.11
C ILE A 1090 27.61 -9.42 -31.81
N THR A 1091 26.71 -10.07 -31.08
CA THR A 1091 25.68 -10.87 -31.70
C THR A 1091 24.70 -9.94 -32.41
N ASN A 1092 24.33 -10.29 -33.64
CA ASN A 1092 23.41 -9.48 -34.44
C ASN A 1092 22.05 -9.31 -33.73
N GLU A 1093 21.43 -8.16 -33.97
CA GLU A 1093 20.10 -7.80 -33.47
C GLU A 1093 19.06 -8.84 -33.95
N VAL A 1094 18.41 -9.57 -33.04
CA VAL A 1094 17.28 -10.45 -33.38
C VAL A 1094 15.99 -9.78 -32.96
N VAL A 1095 15.43 -8.97 -33.86
CA VAL A 1095 14.12 -8.34 -33.65
C VAL A 1095 13.02 -9.39 -33.80
N SER A 1096 12.17 -9.53 -32.79
CA SER A 1096 10.97 -10.36 -32.91
C SER A 1096 9.94 -9.65 -33.78
N PRO A 1097 9.39 -10.27 -34.84
CA PRO A 1097 8.30 -9.67 -35.61
C PRO A 1097 7.08 -9.36 -34.76
N ASP A 1098 6.79 -10.23 -33.78
CA ASP A 1098 5.62 -10.08 -32.88
C ASP A 1098 5.87 -9.12 -31.71
N TYR A 1099 7.14 -8.91 -31.34
CA TYR A 1099 7.56 -8.07 -30.20
C TYR A 1099 8.76 -7.18 -30.59
N PRO A 1100 8.61 -6.28 -31.57
CA PRO A 1100 9.71 -5.46 -32.06
C PRO A 1100 10.25 -4.44 -31.05
N TYR A 1101 9.48 -4.07 -30.01
CA TYR A 1101 9.89 -3.09 -29.00
C TYR A 1101 10.54 -3.73 -27.75
N THR A 1102 10.45 -5.06 -27.60
CA THR A 1102 10.95 -5.79 -26.43
C THR A 1102 11.99 -6.85 -26.81
N MET A 1103 13.19 -6.74 -26.23
CA MET A 1103 14.20 -7.79 -26.28
C MET A 1103 13.95 -8.85 -25.21
N ASP A 1104 13.79 -10.12 -25.61
CA ASP A 1104 13.64 -11.24 -24.68
C ASP A 1104 14.95 -12.03 -24.54
N LEU A 1105 15.65 -11.85 -23.42
CA LEU A 1105 16.95 -12.48 -23.15
C LEU A 1105 16.91 -14.02 -23.18
N ARG A 1106 15.75 -14.62 -22.92
CA ARG A 1106 15.58 -16.08 -22.90
C ARG A 1106 15.82 -16.71 -24.27
N ARG A 1107 15.57 -15.96 -25.36
CA ARG A 1107 15.81 -16.42 -26.73
C ARG A 1107 17.29 -16.59 -27.07
N TYR A 1108 18.19 -15.97 -26.30
CA TYR A 1108 19.60 -15.86 -26.63
C TYR A 1108 20.50 -16.81 -25.82
N LYS A 1109 19.98 -17.53 -24.82
CA LYS A 1109 20.81 -18.46 -24.01
C LYS A 1109 21.28 -19.68 -24.77
N ASN A 1110 20.52 -20.16 -25.77
CA ASN A 1110 20.97 -21.23 -26.66
C ASN A 1110 22.05 -20.76 -27.66
N ALA A 1111 22.13 -19.45 -27.95
CA ALA A 1111 23.16 -18.89 -28.83
C ALA A 1111 24.53 -18.74 -28.15
N LYS A 1112 24.61 -18.85 -26.81
CA LYS A 1112 25.90 -18.88 -26.08
C LYS A 1112 26.59 -20.26 -26.12
N ASN A 1113 25.89 -21.31 -26.55
CA ASN A 1113 26.40 -22.68 -26.66
C ASN A 1113 26.63 -23.14 -28.12
N LEU A 1114 26.60 -22.22 -29.09
CA LEU A 1114 26.84 -22.48 -30.52
C LEU A 1114 28.07 -21.72 -31.03
#